data_AF-A0A2W5TSR1-F1
#
_entry.id   AF-A0A2W5TSR1-F1
#
_cell.length_a   1.000
_cell.length_b   1.000
_cell.length_c   1.000
_cell.angle_alpha   90.00
_cell.angle_beta   90.00
_cell.angle_gamma   90.00
#
_symmetry.space_group_name_H-M   'P 1'
#
loop_
_entity.id
_entity.type
_entity.pdbx_description
1 polymer ?
#
loop_
_entity_poly.entity_id
_entity_poly.type
_entity_poly.pdbx_seq_one_letter_code
_entity_poly.pdbx_strand_id
1 'polypeptide(L)'
;MSTDDVSTTTLLDLSGESRLETVRTDAYFGEVRGVVDMHLLIASRLTREGSPLQGFQELVRASRAVPMNARLASALVTSSFKANTQAAARRLISEGVDDSEGDERLDVLRQLARLARRTDELDTALEVLSTILAEKADDRRARAVLNALLERKQRWEELDASLEKETRELLRRKQLKAASRSALRRARLWAETLDDPARAALRAMQAAQYAEQAKDLQSAFLLRLLWLRNLHRATAPGRALEEAARLVLSLGERVGQSASARKLVDELDIGPWGTSERTVNSAETSLEVPVVNSNSGETPTPTAPRRRSTQLELVAVAEAADEKGRHPEAAAILAAAVREGPDPQAALKLEAHFIQRGAWRELANFYRDTLNRSTLKAERAKWGEKLAEVLESELSDLEGAARAWAEVAAATGDSRAVGEQVRLLAQKKDASGVREALDAGIRQAQLPAERARAHVLRAEESLLRREVAMARADFEAALKVSPGHAGAAAGLAELSAMEGDFAPMRVLEQSLSKVSRRSPGRGDLFRRLARLADTARDGRLSRSAWAEVIAELPGDEEGTARLAALARASGDDVGLEQLLMNSIAREPRGPRARQQRMALLMLMERSGRQAEALETLKSAVRAEPGHREAWLAYAERLIADGTRDGEAAWALEHAATATDDPALRLRLWQRLGRFCRERLADTARAETYEKRAEKMQRELMQNAPEPSPTPGPSLPGGPLVIPARRSVKRRPSGPQLSEAQQKAFEELALKLGARVEPHVPSRDHVRVAPHVARQLSAADSGLIPRPVLRKDAPLAEPIRGGAASVKTSLPALPPVKTSAPSLPPVIVEQEDTPAPQHPWDEDEALAGKTSELQLPEDVTPAPAEPADVVEEIVSDELEVPDEGDRRRGPVPQPPRESEERRTAEVPVELGDPDVGMPSSFGPSPARALNAERQAFFERVRANPLDADGYKLLAEHFDTANDAARSSLMLEIARALEGDPHAAPRAPRLILNASDRAGLKHPSLRGDGGELLSIIGVALCRLNPVRGKEAGSEEEFSLDAGKGARAVADALLSGVRVLGVRSPDVYLTAEPGPPLALVFTGEARVLVSKLALKKEVSDAELRFFAGRVLFTLQPELMALRSLRREQLLRGLVLVSQVAENRASPGDTRLMRDAISLRAWDRLRQLVRSVGTKLDLSSLMEGARHSANRAGLVVCGGIAPAMASLRAKRALPSEMIELVRFAASERYLQLRNRNLPRK
;
A
#
# COMPACT_ATOMS: atom_id res chain seq x y z
N MET A 1 -43.18 -34.46 66.83
CA MET A 1 -44.35 -33.69 66.40
C MET A 1 -43.82 -32.51 65.61
N SER A 2 -44.01 -32.37 64.31
CA SER A 2 -44.58 -33.28 63.29
C SER A 2 -44.02 -32.82 61.93
N THR A 3 -43.52 -33.68 61.03
CA THR A 3 -44.24 -34.59 60.11
C THR A 3 -45.34 -33.90 59.29
N ASP A 4 -45.48 -33.97 57.97
CA ASP A 4 -44.64 -34.28 56.77
C ASP A 4 -45.40 -33.61 55.57
N ASP A 5 -45.06 -33.63 54.27
CA ASP A 5 -44.06 -34.37 53.50
C ASP A 5 -43.61 -33.61 52.21
N VAL A 6 -42.52 -34.10 51.61
CA VAL A 6 -42.11 -34.08 50.20
C VAL A 6 -43.27 -34.56 49.29
N SER A 7 -43.49 -34.08 48.05
CA SER A 7 -43.17 -34.86 46.82
C SER A 7 -43.85 -34.34 45.52
N THR A 8 -43.25 -34.71 44.37
CA THR A 8 -43.87 -34.96 43.04
C THR A 8 -44.74 -33.91 42.32
N THR A 9 -44.08 -33.15 41.42
CA THR A 9 -44.20 -33.21 39.94
C THR A 9 -45.57 -33.47 39.24
N THR A 10 -45.93 -32.53 38.35
CA THR A 10 -46.80 -32.63 37.13
C THR A 10 -48.28 -33.04 37.19
N LEU A 11 -49.16 -32.11 36.77
CA LEU A 11 -49.94 -32.13 35.51
C LEU A 11 -50.22 -30.64 35.13
N LEU A 12 -50.23 -30.21 33.85
CA LEU A 12 -51.39 -30.11 32.91
C LEU A 12 -52.69 -29.60 33.58
N ASP A 13 -53.42 -28.61 33.05
CA ASP A 13 -53.36 -27.91 31.75
C ASP A 13 -53.95 -26.47 31.87
N LEU A 14 -54.41 -25.88 30.77
CA LEU A 14 -55.17 -24.62 30.60
C LEU A 14 -54.34 -23.36 30.24
N SER A 15 -54.04 -23.29 28.94
CA SER A 15 -54.03 -22.08 28.11
C SER A 15 -54.77 -20.84 28.66
N GLY A 16 -54.09 -19.70 28.76
CA GLY A 16 -54.72 -18.43 29.18
C GLY A 16 -54.00 -17.12 28.80
N GLU A 17 -52.67 -17.07 28.83
CA GLU A 17 -51.93 -15.80 28.76
C GLU A 17 -50.92 -15.72 27.59
N SER A 18 -51.34 -15.14 26.47
CA SER A 18 -50.45 -14.70 25.37
C SER A 18 -50.89 -13.36 24.74
N ARG A 19 -51.57 -12.52 25.54
CA ARG A 19 -52.08 -11.19 25.14
C ARG A 19 -51.76 -10.04 26.11
N LEU A 20 -50.96 -10.29 27.15
CA LEU A 20 -50.63 -9.29 28.19
C LEU A 20 -49.18 -8.78 28.15
N GLU A 21 -48.25 -9.47 27.47
CA GLU A 21 -46.84 -9.03 27.43
C GLU A 21 -46.63 -7.82 26.51
N THR A 22 -47.35 -7.72 25.39
CA THR A 22 -47.34 -6.53 24.50
C THR A 22 -48.00 -5.28 25.11
N VAL A 23 -48.53 -5.37 26.34
CA VAL A 23 -49.04 -4.22 27.10
C VAL A 23 -48.03 -3.79 28.18
N ARG A 24 -47.06 -4.65 28.53
CA ARG A 24 -46.01 -4.33 29.52
C ARG A 24 -44.82 -3.55 28.94
N THR A 25 -44.55 -3.65 27.64
CA THR A 25 -43.49 -2.88 26.98
C THR A 25 -43.76 -1.38 27.05
N ASP A 26 -44.97 -0.95 26.71
CA ASP A 26 -45.32 0.47 26.56
C ASP A 26 -45.31 1.21 27.90
N ALA A 27 -45.63 0.52 29.00
CA ALA A 27 -45.54 1.06 30.36
C ALA A 27 -44.09 1.38 30.76
N TYR A 28 -43.13 0.51 30.42
CA TYR A 28 -41.72 0.65 30.82
C TYR A 28 -41.03 1.85 30.13
N PHE A 29 -41.38 2.11 28.86
CA PHE A 29 -40.88 3.30 28.15
C PHE A 29 -41.42 4.62 28.71
N GLY A 30 -42.56 4.61 29.41
CA GLY A 30 -43.12 5.80 30.06
C GLY A 30 -42.26 6.31 31.21
N GLU A 31 -41.93 5.43 32.17
CA GLU A 31 -41.10 5.78 33.34
C GLU A 31 -39.68 6.16 32.92
N VAL A 32 -39.08 5.42 31.98
CA VAL A 32 -37.75 5.70 31.43
C VAL A 32 -37.65 7.09 30.80
N ARG A 33 -38.66 7.52 30.03
CA ARG A 33 -38.70 8.88 29.46
C ARG A 33 -38.83 9.94 30.55
N GLY A 34 -39.68 9.72 31.56
CA GLY A 34 -39.84 10.63 32.68
C GLY A 34 -38.54 10.90 33.46
N VAL A 35 -37.72 9.87 33.68
CA VAL A 35 -36.41 10.00 34.34
C VAL A 35 -35.42 10.81 33.48
N VAL A 36 -35.35 10.54 32.18
CA VAL A 36 -34.45 11.28 31.27
C VAL A 36 -34.88 12.73 31.13
N ASP A 37 -36.16 13.00 30.86
CA ASP A 37 -36.67 14.37 30.70
C ASP A 37 -36.53 15.19 32.01
N MET A 38 -36.60 14.54 33.19
CA MET A 38 -36.28 15.17 34.49
C MET A 38 -34.81 15.59 34.60
N HIS A 39 -33.85 14.70 34.28
CA HIS A 39 -32.43 15.05 34.29
C HIS A 39 -32.08 16.11 33.22
N LEU A 40 -32.74 16.09 32.06
CA LEU A 40 -32.60 17.13 31.02
C LEU A 40 -33.07 18.50 31.53
N LEU A 41 -34.19 18.56 32.26
CA LEU A 41 -34.67 19.79 32.88
C LEU A 41 -33.69 20.33 33.94
N ILE A 42 -33.16 19.49 34.83
CA ILE A 42 -32.15 19.91 35.82
C ILE A 42 -30.86 20.37 35.12
N ALA A 43 -30.36 19.63 34.13
CA ALA A 43 -29.14 19.97 33.42
C ALA A 43 -29.27 21.29 32.62
N SER A 44 -30.40 21.53 31.97
CA SER A 44 -30.68 22.79 31.27
C SER A 44 -30.80 23.97 32.23
N ARG A 45 -31.44 23.78 33.39
CA ARG A 45 -31.50 24.78 34.46
C ARG A 45 -30.12 25.14 34.98
N LEU A 46 -29.30 24.17 35.38
CA LEU A 46 -27.93 24.40 35.87
C LEU A 46 -27.03 25.07 34.82
N THR A 47 -27.28 24.81 33.53
CA THR A 47 -26.58 25.47 32.42
C THR A 47 -26.99 26.94 32.27
N ARG A 48 -28.27 27.28 32.50
CA ARG A 48 -28.76 28.67 32.53
C ARG A 48 -28.30 29.42 33.79
N GLU A 49 -28.20 28.72 34.93
CA GLU A 49 -27.66 29.22 36.20
C GLU A 49 -26.11 29.31 36.20
N GLY A 50 -25.47 29.42 35.03
CA GLY A 50 -24.03 29.65 34.88
C GLY A 50 -23.12 28.49 35.26
N SER A 51 -23.66 27.29 35.51
CA SER A 51 -22.93 26.12 36.01
C SER A 51 -22.93 24.94 35.02
N PRO A 52 -22.42 25.11 33.77
CA PRO A 52 -22.52 24.10 32.71
C PRO A 52 -21.82 22.78 33.06
N LEU A 53 -20.76 22.80 33.86
CA LEU A 53 -20.08 21.59 34.33
C LEU A 53 -20.96 20.76 35.28
N GLN A 54 -21.78 21.40 36.12
CA GLN A 54 -22.75 20.70 36.98
C GLN A 54 -23.90 20.14 36.14
N GLY A 55 -24.40 20.92 35.17
CA GLY A 55 -25.39 20.44 34.19
C GLY A 55 -24.88 19.22 33.42
N PHE A 56 -23.61 19.23 32.98
CA PHE A 56 -22.99 18.06 32.36
C PHE A 56 -22.91 16.87 33.32
N GLN A 57 -22.51 17.07 34.58
CA GLN A 57 -22.43 15.99 35.57
C GLN A 57 -23.80 15.34 35.85
N GLU A 58 -24.90 16.08 35.80
CA GLU A 58 -26.26 15.49 35.89
C GLU A 58 -26.61 14.61 34.69
N LEU A 59 -26.14 14.95 33.48
CA LEU A 59 -26.29 14.07 32.31
C LEU A 59 -25.42 12.81 32.41
N VAL A 60 -24.24 12.90 33.06
CA VAL A 60 -23.41 11.71 33.39
C VAL A 60 -24.03 10.84 34.49
N ARG A 61 -24.88 11.41 35.37
CA ARG A 61 -25.71 10.64 36.31
C ARG A 61 -26.85 9.94 35.56
N ALA A 62 -27.55 10.65 34.67
CA ALA A 62 -28.59 10.07 33.83
C ALA A 62 -28.08 8.90 32.97
N SER A 63 -26.90 9.03 32.34
CA SER A 63 -26.29 7.97 31.52
C SER A 63 -25.72 6.78 32.32
N ARG A 64 -25.95 6.73 33.64
CA ARG A 64 -25.68 5.57 34.50
C ARG A 64 -26.96 4.98 35.12
N ALA A 65 -28.06 5.72 35.07
CA ALA A 65 -29.36 5.31 35.57
C ALA A 65 -30.27 4.77 34.45
N VAL A 66 -30.01 5.15 33.19
CA VAL A 66 -30.83 4.82 32.02
C VAL A 66 -29.90 4.47 30.85
N PRO A 67 -30.22 3.44 30.02
CA PRO A 67 -29.48 3.15 28.80
C PRO A 67 -29.46 4.36 27.84
N MET A 68 -28.40 4.44 27.03
CA MET A 68 -28.19 5.58 26.14
C MET A 68 -29.28 5.67 25.07
N ASN A 69 -29.85 6.86 24.89
CA ASN A 69 -30.86 7.15 23.87
C ASN A 69 -30.55 8.45 23.12
N ALA A 70 -31.25 8.66 22.00
CA ALA A 70 -31.03 9.79 21.09
C ALA A 70 -31.07 11.17 21.77
N ARG A 71 -32.00 11.37 22.72
CA ARG A 71 -32.16 12.65 23.44
C ARG A 71 -31.01 12.89 24.41
N LEU A 72 -30.69 11.88 25.22
CA LEU A 72 -29.60 11.97 26.20
C LEU A 72 -28.24 12.15 25.51
N ALA A 73 -27.98 11.42 24.41
CA ALA A 73 -26.79 11.61 23.60
C ALA A 73 -26.70 13.03 23.01
N SER A 74 -27.80 13.57 22.47
CA SER A 74 -27.85 14.94 21.93
C SER A 74 -27.57 16.01 23.00
N ALA A 75 -28.13 15.81 24.19
CA ALA A 75 -27.90 16.69 25.34
C ALA A 75 -26.47 16.60 25.87
N LEU A 76 -25.89 15.39 25.97
CA LEU A 76 -24.49 15.19 26.34
C LEU A 76 -23.55 15.88 25.35
N VAL A 77 -23.77 15.75 24.04
CA VAL A 77 -23.01 16.49 23.02
C VAL A 77 -23.13 17.99 23.25
N THR A 78 -24.35 18.53 23.33
CA THR A 78 -24.60 19.97 23.44
C THR A 78 -24.02 20.57 24.73
N SER A 79 -24.24 19.90 25.87
CA SER A 79 -23.68 20.30 27.17
C SER A 79 -22.16 20.21 27.18
N SER A 80 -21.56 19.21 26.52
CA SER A 80 -20.09 19.05 26.51
C SER A 80 -19.33 20.18 25.81
N PHE A 81 -19.96 20.91 24.88
CA PHE A 81 -19.39 22.13 24.32
C PHE A 81 -19.49 23.32 25.29
N LYS A 82 -20.61 23.46 26.01
CA LYS A 82 -20.78 24.52 27.04
C LYS A 82 -19.94 24.25 28.31
N ALA A 83 -19.59 22.99 28.60
CA ALA A 83 -18.77 22.57 29.75
C ALA A 83 -17.29 22.27 29.41
N ASN A 84 -16.91 22.27 28.13
CA ASN A 84 -15.61 21.85 27.61
C ASN A 84 -15.18 20.42 28.03
N THR A 85 -16.11 19.46 27.95
CA THR A 85 -15.96 18.05 28.39
C THR A 85 -16.12 17.04 27.25
N GLN A 86 -15.87 17.45 26.00
CA GLN A 86 -16.15 16.69 24.77
C GLN A 86 -15.51 15.28 24.78
N ALA A 87 -14.29 15.14 25.31
CA ALA A 87 -13.60 13.86 25.41
C ALA A 87 -14.27 12.89 26.41
N ALA A 88 -14.95 13.39 27.44
CA ALA A 88 -15.74 12.57 28.37
C ALA A 88 -17.09 12.20 27.75
N ALA A 89 -17.76 13.14 27.08
CA ALA A 89 -18.99 12.88 26.34
C ALA A 89 -18.78 11.82 25.24
N ARG A 90 -17.64 11.87 24.52
CA ARG A 90 -17.29 10.86 23.51
C ARG A 90 -17.23 9.46 24.09
N ARG A 91 -16.58 9.27 25.25
CA ARG A 91 -16.49 7.96 25.93
C ARG A 91 -17.87 7.44 26.32
N LEU A 92 -18.65 8.25 27.04
CA LEU A 92 -19.99 7.86 27.51
C LEU A 92 -20.94 7.51 26.35
N ILE A 93 -20.87 8.27 25.25
CA ILE A 93 -21.68 7.98 24.05
C ILE A 93 -21.15 6.74 23.32
N SER A 94 -19.83 6.52 23.23
CA SER A 94 -19.29 5.30 22.61
C SER A 94 -19.53 4.04 23.43
N GLU A 95 -19.51 4.14 24.76
CA GLU A 95 -19.88 3.05 25.68
C GLU A 95 -21.38 2.75 25.55
N GLY A 96 -22.22 3.79 25.59
CA GLY A 96 -23.66 3.66 25.41
C GLY A 96 -24.13 3.17 24.02
N VAL A 97 -23.28 3.24 22.98
CA VAL A 97 -23.56 2.65 21.65
C VAL A 97 -23.60 1.13 21.69
N ASP A 98 -22.96 0.48 22.67
CA ASP A 98 -23.05 -0.97 22.85
C ASP A 98 -24.27 -1.38 23.70
N ASP A 99 -24.88 -0.44 24.45
CA ASP A 99 -26.10 -0.65 25.26
C ASP A 99 -27.42 -0.35 24.51
N SER A 100 -27.40 0.48 23.45
CA SER A 100 -28.57 0.78 22.63
C SER A 100 -28.86 -0.33 21.61
N GLU A 101 -30.12 -0.55 21.23
CA GLU A 101 -30.49 -1.42 20.10
C GLU A 101 -31.29 -0.69 19.01
N GLY A 102 -31.42 -1.31 17.83
CA GLY A 102 -32.31 -0.87 16.75
C GLY A 102 -32.04 0.55 16.21
N ASP A 103 -33.11 1.27 15.89
CA ASP A 103 -33.03 2.64 15.36
C ASP A 103 -32.51 3.65 16.40
N GLU A 104 -32.70 3.43 17.72
CA GLU A 104 -32.16 4.32 18.75
C GLU A 104 -30.62 4.31 18.74
N ARG A 105 -30.00 3.13 18.55
CA ARG A 105 -28.54 3.02 18.40
C ARG A 105 -28.02 3.80 17.18
N LEU A 106 -28.78 3.84 16.09
CA LEU A 106 -28.42 4.65 14.91
C LEU A 106 -28.49 6.15 15.20
N ASP A 107 -29.47 6.61 16.00
CA ASP A 107 -29.52 8.02 16.40
C ASP A 107 -28.44 8.41 17.41
N VAL A 108 -28.06 7.53 18.33
CA VAL A 108 -26.89 7.72 19.21
C VAL A 108 -25.60 7.80 18.38
N LEU A 109 -25.42 6.90 17.39
CA LEU A 109 -24.32 6.98 16.42
C LEU A 109 -24.33 8.29 15.61
N ARG A 110 -25.50 8.81 15.22
CA ARG A 110 -25.61 10.13 14.56
C ARG A 110 -25.13 11.27 15.47
N GLN A 111 -25.40 11.22 16.78
CA GLN A 111 -24.85 12.22 17.71
C GLN A 111 -23.35 12.05 17.92
N LEU A 112 -22.82 10.82 17.96
CA LEU A 112 -21.38 10.54 18.02
C LEU A 112 -20.65 11.08 16.78
N ALA A 113 -21.21 10.89 15.58
CA ALA A 113 -20.68 11.47 14.34
C ALA A 113 -20.73 13.02 14.35
N ARG A 114 -21.78 13.62 14.91
CA ARG A 114 -21.89 15.08 15.09
C ARG A 114 -20.84 15.61 16.07
N LEU A 115 -20.58 14.90 17.16
CA LEU A 115 -19.53 15.24 18.13
C LEU A 115 -18.14 15.21 17.47
N ALA A 116 -17.78 14.08 16.84
CA ALA A 116 -16.49 13.91 16.16
C ALA A 116 -16.27 14.94 15.03
N ARG A 117 -17.33 15.32 14.30
CA ARG A 117 -17.26 16.42 13.32
C ARG A 117 -16.99 17.79 13.95
N ARG A 118 -17.58 18.09 15.12
CA ARG A 118 -17.38 19.36 15.84
C ARG A 118 -16.05 19.43 16.61
N THR A 119 -15.41 18.30 16.89
CA THR A 119 -14.03 18.23 17.46
C THR A 119 -12.94 18.12 16.39
N ASP A 120 -13.30 18.19 15.10
CA ASP A 120 -12.44 17.91 13.92
C ASP A 120 -11.72 16.55 13.96
N GLU A 121 -12.27 15.58 14.71
CA GLU A 121 -11.86 14.17 14.74
C GLU A 121 -12.44 13.42 13.52
N LEU A 122 -12.10 13.94 12.34
CA LEU A 122 -12.76 13.63 11.08
C LEU A 122 -12.64 12.16 10.67
N ASP A 123 -11.54 11.48 11.00
CA ASP A 123 -11.38 10.05 10.66
C ASP A 123 -12.30 9.16 11.51
N THR A 124 -12.50 9.48 12.80
CA THR A 124 -13.52 8.84 13.64
C THR A 124 -14.94 9.17 13.16
N ALA A 125 -15.18 10.39 12.66
CA ALA A 125 -16.45 10.73 12.02
C ALA A 125 -16.71 9.91 10.75
N LEU A 126 -15.70 9.67 9.91
CA LEU A 126 -15.78 8.78 8.74
C LEU A 126 -16.10 7.34 9.16
N GLU A 127 -15.44 6.82 10.20
CA GLU A 127 -15.71 5.48 10.76
C GLU A 127 -17.17 5.33 11.24
N VAL A 128 -17.65 6.27 12.07
CA VAL A 128 -19.03 6.23 12.61
C VAL A 128 -20.09 6.42 11.51
N LEU A 129 -19.83 7.24 10.49
CA LEU A 129 -20.71 7.33 9.32
C LEU A 129 -20.67 6.05 8.48
N SER A 130 -19.53 5.35 8.44
CA SER A 130 -19.42 4.07 7.75
C SER A 130 -20.19 2.95 8.45
N THR A 131 -20.28 2.93 9.79
CA THR A 131 -21.09 1.96 10.54
C THR A 131 -22.59 2.23 10.39
N ILE A 132 -23.03 3.50 10.51
CA ILE A 132 -24.42 3.91 10.19
C ILE A 132 -24.81 3.44 8.79
N LEU A 133 -23.90 3.54 7.79
CA LEU A 133 -24.15 3.15 6.40
C LEU A 133 -23.84 1.69 6.05
N ALA A 134 -23.38 0.90 7.03
CA ALA A 134 -23.34 -0.56 6.98
C ALA A 134 -24.66 -1.16 7.52
N GLU A 135 -25.21 -0.54 8.57
CA GLU A 135 -26.42 -0.97 9.25
C GLU A 135 -27.70 -0.45 8.55
N LYS A 136 -27.75 0.86 8.26
CA LYS A 136 -28.82 1.52 7.51
C LYS A 136 -28.24 2.12 6.23
N ALA A 137 -27.88 1.23 5.30
CA ALA A 137 -27.30 1.57 4.00
C ALA A 137 -28.08 2.64 3.21
N ASP A 138 -29.39 2.74 3.46
CA ASP A 138 -30.34 3.62 2.80
C ASP A 138 -30.37 5.08 3.31
N ASP A 139 -29.63 5.43 4.37
CA ASP A 139 -29.63 6.77 4.98
C ASP A 139 -28.92 7.82 4.09
N ARG A 140 -29.72 8.71 3.48
CA ARG A 140 -29.22 9.80 2.64
C ARG A 140 -28.48 10.88 3.43
N ARG A 141 -28.94 11.24 4.64
CA ARG A 141 -28.32 12.30 5.47
C ARG A 141 -26.91 11.86 5.87
N ALA A 142 -26.75 10.61 6.30
CA ALA A 142 -25.43 10.03 6.61
C ALA A 142 -24.52 9.93 5.37
N ARG A 143 -25.04 9.61 4.17
CA ARG A 143 -24.22 9.56 2.94
C ARG A 143 -23.81 10.94 2.41
N ALA A 144 -24.68 11.94 2.47
CA ALA A 144 -24.34 13.30 2.09
C ALA A 144 -23.18 13.84 2.95
N VAL A 145 -23.27 13.63 4.28
CA VAL A 145 -22.20 13.99 5.22
C VAL A 145 -20.92 13.17 4.96
N LEU A 146 -21.02 11.86 4.72
CA LEU A 146 -19.85 11.04 4.39
C LEU A 146 -19.13 11.57 3.14
N ASN A 147 -19.86 11.84 2.05
CA ASN A 147 -19.29 12.35 0.81
C ASN A 147 -18.58 13.69 1.04
N ALA A 148 -19.22 14.65 1.71
CA ALA A 148 -18.62 15.95 2.01
C ALA A 148 -17.37 15.87 2.90
N LEU A 149 -17.30 14.89 3.83
CA LEU A 149 -16.08 14.64 4.61
C LEU A 149 -14.96 14.00 3.79
N LEU A 150 -15.29 13.10 2.86
CA LEU A 150 -14.32 12.49 1.94
C LEU A 150 -13.77 13.52 0.94
N GLU A 151 -14.62 14.44 0.46
CA GLU A 151 -14.25 15.62 -0.33
C GLU A 151 -13.29 16.53 0.47
N ARG A 152 -13.66 16.95 1.70
CA ARG A 152 -12.79 17.76 2.58
C ARG A 152 -11.47 17.07 2.94
N LYS A 153 -11.42 15.73 3.01
CA LYS A 153 -10.22 14.92 3.26
C LYS A 153 -9.45 14.53 1.98
N GLN A 154 -9.91 14.94 0.80
CA GLN A 154 -9.32 14.58 -0.51
C GLN A 154 -9.20 13.06 -0.75
N ARG A 155 -10.09 12.26 -0.16
CA ARG A 155 -10.12 10.79 -0.31
C ARG A 155 -10.94 10.38 -1.54
N TRP A 156 -10.46 10.77 -2.71
CA TRP A 156 -11.20 10.67 -3.97
C TRP A 156 -11.64 9.25 -4.37
N GLU A 157 -10.85 8.21 -4.05
CA GLU A 157 -11.23 6.81 -4.33
C GLU A 157 -12.39 6.32 -3.44
N GLU A 158 -12.36 6.66 -2.15
CA GLU A 158 -13.44 6.35 -1.22
C GLU A 158 -14.72 7.11 -1.60
N LEU A 159 -14.57 8.33 -2.11
CA LEU A 159 -15.66 9.17 -2.62
C LEU A 159 -16.29 8.60 -3.90
N ASP A 160 -15.51 8.21 -4.91
CA ASP A 160 -16.04 7.56 -6.12
C ASP A 160 -16.76 6.25 -5.77
N ALA A 161 -16.21 5.48 -4.82
CA ALA A 161 -16.85 4.28 -4.31
C ALA A 161 -18.13 4.58 -3.50
N SER A 162 -18.25 5.73 -2.85
CA SER A 162 -19.47 6.15 -2.14
C SER A 162 -20.55 6.66 -3.10
N LEU A 163 -20.18 7.49 -4.06
CA LEU A 163 -21.04 7.94 -5.16
C LEU A 163 -21.49 6.76 -6.04
N GLU A 164 -20.66 5.73 -6.23
CA GLU A 164 -21.09 4.49 -6.92
C GLU A 164 -22.16 3.72 -6.13
N LYS A 165 -22.00 3.65 -4.81
CA LYS A 165 -23.00 3.02 -3.92
C LYS A 165 -24.31 3.83 -3.97
N GLU A 166 -24.22 5.15 -4.00
CA GLU A 166 -25.36 6.05 -4.15
C GLU A 166 -26.06 5.92 -5.51
N THR A 167 -25.35 5.99 -6.64
CA THR A 167 -25.97 5.86 -7.98
C THR A 167 -26.71 4.53 -8.11
N ARG A 168 -26.09 3.41 -7.69
CA ARG A 168 -26.73 2.09 -7.72
C ARG A 168 -27.97 2.00 -6.83
N GLU A 169 -27.97 2.65 -5.67
CA GLU A 169 -29.12 2.72 -4.76
C GLU A 169 -30.26 3.59 -5.32
N LEU A 170 -29.94 4.72 -5.95
CA LEU A 170 -30.90 5.59 -6.63
C LEU A 170 -31.51 4.91 -7.88
N LEU A 171 -30.73 4.10 -8.61
CA LEU A 171 -31.23 3.24 -9.69
C LEU A 171 -32.17 2.14 -9.16
N ARG A 172 -31.82 1.45 -8.06
CA ARG A 172 -32.71 0.47 -7.39
C ARG A 172 -34.04 1.10 -6.99
N ARG A 173 -34.02 2.34 -6.49
CA ARG A 173 -35.21 3.15 -6.17
C ARG A 173 -35.91 3.79 -7.39
N LYS A 174 -35.46 3.50 -8.63
CA LYS A 174 -35.95 4.09 -9.90
C LYS A 174 -35.86 5.64 -9.96
N GLN A 175 -35.04 6.26 -9.13
CA GLN A 175 -34.85 7.72 -9.08
C GLN A 175 -33.82 8.18 -10.13
N LEU A 176 -34.12 7.91 -11.41
CA LEU A 176 -33.20 8.05 -12.53
C LEU A 176 -32.55 9.45 -12.65
N LYS A 177 -33.30 10.53 -12.38
CA LYS A 177 -32.75 11.90 -12.36
C LYS A 177 -31.69 12.11 -11.27
N ALA A 178 -31.89 11.53 -10.08
CA ALA A 178 -30.92 11.60 -8.99
C ALA A 178 -29.70 10.70 -9.27
N ALA A 179 -29.92 9.51 -9.84
CA ALA A 179 -28.84 8.63 -10.29
C ALA A 179 -27.97 9.31 -11.37
N SER A 180 -28.58 10.02 -12.33
CA SER A 180 -27.86 10.81 -13.33
C SER A 180 -27.03 11.94 -12.69
N ARG A 181 -27.56 12.67 -11.70
CA ARG A 181 -26.82 13.71 -10.95
C ARG A 181 -25.62 13.16 -10.18
N SER A 182 -25.76 12.04 -9.47
CA SER A 182 -24.64 11.42 -8.75
C SER A 182 -23.61 10.80 -9.72
N ALA A 183 -24.06 10.25 -10.86
CA ALA A 183 -23.16 9.82 -11.94
C ALA A 183 -22.41 10.99 -12.61
N LEU A 184 -23.03 12.17 -12.73
CA LEU A 184 -22.37 13.40 -13.15
C LEU A 184 -21.32 13.87 -12.12
N ARG A 185 -21.60 13.80 -10.81
CA ARG A 185 -20.58 14.08 -9.79
C ARG A 185 -19.35 13.18 -9.95
N ARG A 186 -19.53 11.88 -10.22
CA ARG A 186 -18.41 10.98 -10.58
C ARG A 186 -17.72 11.39 -11.88
N ALA A 187 -18.47 11.77 -12.92
CA ALA A 187 -17.88 12.20 -14.20
C ALA A 187 -17.01 13.46 -14.05
N ARG A 188 -17.43 14.41 -13.19
CA ARG A 188 -16.63 15.59 -12.82
C ARG A 188 -15.39 15.20 -12.01
N LEU A 189 -15.54 14.38 -10.96
CA LEU A 189 -14.41 13.88 -10.17
C LEU A 189 -13.30 13.27 -11.05
N TRP A 190 -13.66 12.42 -12.01
CA TRP A 190 -12.70 11.85 -12.95
C TRP A 190 -12.14 12.85 -13.98
N ALA A 191 -12.88 13.91 -14.34
CA ALA A 191 -12.46 14.92 -15.33
C ALA A 191 -11.68 16.12 -14.76
N GLU A 192 -11.88 16.42 -13.48
CA GLU A 192 -11.50 17.71 -12.85
C GLU A 192 -10.52 17.52 -11.68
N THR A 193 -10.62 16.42 -10.90
CA THR A 193 -9.74 16.19 -9.73
C THR A 193 -8.79 15.00 -9.89
N LEU A 194 -9.10 14.04 -10.77
CA LEU A 194 -8.29 12.83 -11.00
C LEU A 194 -7.65 12.75 -12.41
N ASP A 195 -8.00 13.67 -13.31
CA ASP A 195 -7.47 13.81 -14.68
C ASP A 195 -7.39 12.50 -15.50
N ASP A 196 -8.40 11.64 -15.38
CA ASP A 196 -8.60 10.47 -16.25
C ASP A 196 -9.79 10.73 -17.18
N PRO A 197 -9.56 11.35 -18.37
CA PRO A 197 -10.63 11.67 -19.30
C PRO A 197 -11.33 10.43 -19.87
N ALA A 198 -10.68 9.25 -19.88
CA ALA A 198 -11.28 8.02 -20.38
C ALA A 198 -12.33 7.47 -19.40
N ARG A 199 -12.03 7.44 -18.09
CA ARG A 199 -13.02 7.13 -17.04
C ARG A 199 -14.09 8.20 -16.98
N ALA A 200 -13.72 9.48 -17.09
CA ALA A 200 -14.68 10.58 -17.09
C ALA A 200 -15.67 10.48 -18.26
N ALA A 201 -15.21 10.10 -19.46
CA ALA A 201 -16.07 9.82 -20.61
C ALA A 201 -17.05 8.67 -20.30
N LEU A 202 -16.57 7.55 -19.76
CA LEU A 202 -17.41 6.41 -19.41
C LEU A 202 -18.48 6.78 -18.36
N ARG A 203 -18.15 7.59 -17.35
CA ARG A 203 -19.13 8.07 -16.35
C ARG A 203 -20.10 9.11 -16.93
N ALA A 204 -19.64 10.01 -17.80
CA ALA A 204 -20.53 10.96 -18.50
C ALA A 204 -21.54 10.25 -19.40
N MET A 205 -21.12 9.20 -20.12
CA MET A 205 -21.99 8.33 -20.90
C MET A 205 -23.05 7.63 -20.04
N GLN A 206 -22.66 7.09 -18.88
CA GLN A 206 -23.59 6.48 -17.92
C GLN A 206 -24.60 7.50 -17.38
N ALA A 207 -24.15 8.69 -17.01
CA ALA A 207 -25.01 9.79 -16.56
C ALA A 207 -26.02 10.22 -17.65
N ALA A 208 -25.57 10.34 -18.91
CA ALA A 208 -26.41 10.64 -20.06
C ALA A 208 -27.48 9.57 -20.27
N GLN A 209 -27.10 8.29 -20.25
CA GLN A 209 -28.02 7.17 -20.43
C GLN A 209 -29.12 7.16 -19.34
N TYR A 210 -28.79 7.49 -18.09
CA TYR A 210 -29.79 7.63 -17.03
C TYR A 210 -30.70 8.85 -17.21
N ALA A 211 -30.21 9.95 -17.80
CA ALA A 211 -31.03 11.11 -18.16
C ALA A 211 -32.00 10.78 -19.33
N GLU A 212 -31.52 10.06 -20.36
CA GLU A 212 -32.34 9.57 -21.47
C GLU A 212 -33.47 8.66 -20.97
N GLN A 213 -33.14 7.71 -20.09
CA GLN A 213 -34.13 6.83 -19.43
C GLN A 213 -35.10 7.61 -18.52
N ALA A 214 -34.65 8.69 -17.89
CA ALA A 214 -35.50 9.62 -17.13
C ALA A 214 -36.38 10.54 -18.00
N LYS A 215 -36.32 10.41 -19.33
CA LYS A 215 -36.92 11.31 -20.34
C LYS A 215 -36.45 12.77 -20.24
N ASP A 216 -35.28 13.00 -19.64
CA ASP A 216 -34.67 14.31 -19.46
C ASP A 216 -33.71 14.60 -20.63
N LEU A 217 -34.28 14.91 -21.79
CA LEU A 217 -33.53 15.07 -23.05
C LEU A 217 -32.53 16.25 -22.98
N GLN A 218 -32.85 17.31 -22.25
CA GLN A 218 -31.94 18.45 -22.05
C GLN A 218 -30.71 18.05 -21.25
N SER A 219 -30.88 17.36 -20.10
CA SER A 219 -29.75 16.87 -19.32
C SER A 219 -28.96 15.81 -20.08
N ALA A 220 -29.63 14.93 -20.81
CA ALA A 220 -28.98 13.94 -21.68
C ALA A 220 -28.08 14.60 -22.72
N PHE A 221 -28.56 15.62 -23.44
CA PHE A 221 -27.78 16.33 -24.45
C PHE A 221 -26.52 16.97 -23.83
N LEU A 222 -26.65 17.71 -22.72
CA LEU A 222 -25.51 18.32 -22.03
C LEU A 222 -24.47 17.27 -21.55
N LEU A 223 -24.94 16.12 -21.07
CA LEU A 223 -24.08 15.01 -20.64
C LEU A 223 -23.40 14.30 -21.83
N ARG A 224 -24.02 14.29 -23.02
CA ARG A 224 -23.42 13.79 -24.26
C ARG A 224 -22.36 14.75 -24.83
N LEU A 225 -22.55 16.07 -24.70
CA LEU A 225 -21.51 17.05 -25.02
C LEU A 225 -20.27 16.85 -24.12
N LEU A 226 -20.47 16.67 -22.80
CA LEU A 226 -19.40 16.38 -21.85
C LEU A 226 -18.70 15.05 -22.17
N TRP A 227 -19.46 14.01 -22.54
CA TRP A 227 -18.94 12.72 -22.99
C TRP A 227 -18.05 12.85 -24.24
N LEU A 228 -18.50 13.57 -25.27
CA LEU A 228 -17.72 13.79 -26.50
C LEU A 228 -16.42 14.54 -26.22
N ARG A 229 -16.48 15.62 -25.41
CA ARG A 229 -15.30 16.40 -25.00
C ARG A 229 -14.29 15.55 -24.21
N ASN A 230 -14.77 14.66 -23.34
CA ASN A 230 -13.92 13.74 -22.58
C ASN A 230 -13.35 12.62 -23.46
N LEU A 231 -14.10 12.08 -24.43
CA LEU A 231 -13.55 11.12 -25.41
C LEU A 231 -12.43 11.74 -26.26
N HIS A 232 -12.57 12.99 -26.70
CA HIS A 232 -11.49 13.69 -27.41
C HIS A 232 -10.28 13.90 -26.49
N ARG A 233 -10.47 14.35 -25.25
CA ARG A 233 -9.38 14.48 -24.26
C ARG A 233 -8.67 13.14 -24.00
N ALA A 234 -9.40 12.03 -24.05
CA ALA A 234 -8.87 10.67 -23.91
C ALA A 234 -8.20 10.12 -25.18
N THR A 235 -8.09 10.90 -26.27
CA THR A 235 -7.57 10.45 -27.58
C THR A 235 -8.25 9.17 -28.09
N ALA A 236 -9.57 9.07 -27.91
CA ALA A 236 -10.35 7.92 -28.35
C ALA A 236 -10.22 7.70 -29.89
N PRO A 237 -10.25 6.44 -30.37
CA PRO A 237 -10.09 6.15 -31.80
C PRO A 237 -11.18 6.81 -32.64
N GLY A 238 -10.82 7.34 -33.81
CA GLY A 238 -11.68 8.21 -34.63
C GLY A 238 -13.11 7.71 -34.86
N ARG A 239 -13.30 6.40 -35.10
CA ARG A 239 -14.64 5.79 -35.23
C ARG A 239 -15.55 6.02 -34.02
N ALA A 240 -14.99 5.96 -32.80
CA ALA A 240 -15.74 6.21 -31.56
C ALA A 240 -16.06 7.71 -31.38
N LEU A 241 -15.17 8.60 -31.85
CA LEU A 241 -15.44 10.05 -31.87
C LEU A 241 -16.53 10.39 -32.89
N GLU A 242 -16.51 9.81 -34.09
CA GLU A 242 -17.58 9.98 -35.08
C GLU A 242 -18.93 9.43 -34.60
N GLU A 243 -18.95 8.27 -33.94
CA GLU A 243 -20.18 7.69 -33.37
C GLU A 243 -20.73 8.56 -32.23
N ALA A 244 -19.86 9.07 -31.36
CA ALA A 244 -20.23 10.02 -30.32
C ALA A 244 -20.74 11.35 -30.91
N ALA A 245 -20.09 11.88 -31.95
CA ALA A 245 -20.52 13.08 -32.67
C ALA A 245 -21.90 12.88 -33.33
N ARG A 246 -22.13 11.76 -34.02
CA ARG A 246 -23.44 11.40 -34.61
C ARG A 246 -24.56 11.30 -33.54
N LEU A 247 -24.25 10.76 -32.36
CA LEU A 247 -25.19 10.71 -31.22
C LEU A 247 -25.44 12.09 -30.60
N VAL A 248 -24.41 12.95 -30.51
CA VAL A 248 -24.54 14.35 -30.05
C VAL A 248 -25.38 15.18 -31.02
N LEU A 249 -25.14 15.08 -32.34
CA LEU A 249 -25.88 15.80 -33.37
C LEU A 249 -27.36 15.41 -33.39
N SER A 250 -27.67 14.11 -33.41
CA SER A 250 -29.06 13.61 -33.43
C SER A 250 -29.84 13.86 -32.13
N LEU A 251 -29.16 13.94 -30.97
CA LEU A 251 -29.79 14.42 -29.73
C LEU A 251 -29.95 15.95 -29.72
N GLY A 252 -29.00 16.69 -30.28
CA GLY A 252 -29.11 18.14 -30.50
C GLY A 252 -30.32 18.50 -31.34
N GLU A 253 -30.56 17.78 -32.44
CA GLU A 253 -31.74 17.95 -33.30
C GLU A 253 -33.06 17.64 -32.57
N ARG A 254 -33.08 16.60 -31.73
CA ARG A 254 -34.24 16.27 -30.87
C ARG A 254 -34.50 17.25 -29.72
N VAL A 255 -33.55 18.15 -29.45
CA VAL A 255 -33.59 19.16 -28.36
C VAL A 255 -33.62 20.59 -28.93
N GLY A 256 -33.52 20.77 -30.26
CA GLY A 256 -33.46 22.08 -30.91
C GLY A 256 -32.11 22.80 -30.78
N GLN A 257 -31.05 22.11 -30.32
CA GLN A 257 -29.71 22.65 -30.07
C GLN A 257 -28.66 22.15 -31.09
N SER A 258 -29.09 21.85 -32.31
CA SER A 258 -28.23 21.36 -33.41
C SER A 258 -27.06 22.30 -33.74
N ALA A 259 -27.26 23.62 -33.59
CA ALA A 259 -26.20 24.61 -33.80
C ALA A 259 -25.06 24.46 -32.77
N SER A 260 -25.40 24.30 -31.49
CA SER A 260 -24.44 24.04 -30.41
C SER A 260 -23.75 22.69 -30.56
N ALA A 261 -24.48 21.67 -31.05
CA ALA A 261 -23.94 20.35 -31.33
C ALA A 261 -22.89 20.37 -32.46
N ARG A 262 -23.19 21.08 -33.56
CA ARG A 262 -22.26 21.27 -34.69
C ARG A 262 -21.05 22.09 -34.27
N LYS A 263 -21.26 23.24 -33.62
CA LYS A 263 -20.16 24.08 -33.09
C LYS A 263 -19.17 23.31 -32.22
N LEU A 264 -19.62 22.39 -31.36
CA LEU A 264 -18.71 21.56 -30.57
C LEU A 264 -17.98 20.50 -31.40
N VAL A 265 -18.61 19.92 -32.43
CA VAL A 265 -17.94 18.97 -33.35
C VAL A 265 -16.87 19.69 -34.18
N ASP A 266 -17.18 20.91 -34.63
CA ASP A 266 -16.25 21.78 -35.38
C ASP A 266 -15.09 22.26 -34.49
N GLU A 267 -15.35 22.69 -33.25
CA GLU A 267 -14.33 23.08 -32.24
C GLU A 267 -13.39 21.94 -31.82
N LEU A 268 -13.76 20.68 -32.13
CA LEU A 268 -13.02 19.48 -31.78
C LEU A 268 -12.38 18.78 -33.01
N ASP A 269 -12.40 19.40 -34.20
CA ASP A 269 -11.85 18.85 -35.45
C ASP A 269 -12.43 17.44 -35.84
N ILE A 270 -13.61 17.04 -35.34
CA ILE A 270 -14.11 15.64 -35.44
C ILE A 270 -14.81 15.36 -36.79
N GLY A 271 -14.02 15.36 -37.87
CA GLY A 271 -14.40 14.82 -39.18
C GLY A 271 -15.30 15.72 -40.05
N PRO A 272 -15.50 15.38 -41.34
CA PRO A 272 -16.10 16.26 -42.33
C PRO A 272 -17.64 16.21 -42.31
N TRP A 273 -18.27 16.69 -41.23
CA TRP A 273 -19.73 16.72 -41.08
C TRP A 273 -20.36 18.06 -41.52
N GLY A 274 -19.68 18.80 -42.40
CA GLY A 274 -20.10 20.10 -42.92
C GLY A 274 -20.07 20.19 -44.46
N THR A 275 -21.17 20.64 -45.05
CA THR A 275 -21.33 21.09 -46.46
C THR A 275 -20.84 20.15 -47.57
N SER A 276 -21.65 19.16 -47.94
CA SER A 276 -21.68 18.66 -49.34
C SER A 276 -23.03 18.02 -49.72
N GLU A 277 -24.10 18.84 -49.75
CA GLU A 277 -25.34 18.47 -50.45
C GLU A 277 -25.48 19.26 -51.76
N ARG A 278 -24.98 18.69 -52.88
CA ARG A 278 -25.64 18.79 -54.19
C ARG A 278 -25.09 17.83 -55.24
N THR A 279 -26.02 17.23 -55.98
CA THR A 279 -25.86 16.66 -57.32
C THR A 279 -24.67 15.74 -57.57
N VAL A 280 -24.89 14.44 -57.31
CA VAL A 280 -24.39 13.40 -58.22
C VAL A 280 -25.02 13.61 -59.59
N ASN A 281 -24.22 13.69 -60.67
CA ASN A 281 -24.54 13.05 -61.95
C ASN A 281 -23.44 13.16 -63.03
N SER A 282 -23.08 12.00 -63.58
CA SER A 282 -22.66 11.75 -64.98
C SER A 282 -21.37 12.38 -65.56
N ALA A 283 -20.99 11.82 -66.72
CA ALA A 283 -19.87 12.14 -67.63
C ALA A 283 -18.50 11.53 -67.28
N GLU A 284 -18.06 10.65 -68.18
CA GLU A 284 -16.77 9.97 -68.22
C GLU A 284 -15.69 10.83 -68.90
N THR A 285 -14.44 10.32 -68.96
CA THR A 285 -13.38 10.69 -69.93
C THR A 285 -13.04 12.17 -70.15
N SER A 286 -11.81 12.56 -69.79
CA SER A 286 -10.73 12.67 -70.78
C SER A 286 -9.36 12.93 -70.13
N LEU A 287 -8.30 12.51 -70.81
CA LEU A 287 -6.93 13.01 -70.60
C LEU A 287 -6.77 14.29 -71.42
N GLU A 288 -6.24 15.37 -70.85
CA GLU A 288 -5.41 16.34 -71.61
C GLU A 288 -4.64 17.29 -70.69
N VAL A 289 -3.53 17.86 -71.20
CA VAL A 289 -2.68 18.85 -70.54
C VAL A 289 -2.26 19.90 -71.58
N PRO A 290 -2.58 21.18 -71.37
CA PRO A 290 -1.59 22.21 -71.69
C PRO A 290 -1.55 23.44 -70.75
N VAL A 291 -0.34 23.74 -70.29
CA VAL A 291 0.36 25.05 -70.35
C VAL A 291 -0.44 26.36 -70.12
N VAL A 292 -0.21 26.94 -68.94
CA VAL A 292 0.17 28.36 -68.64
C VAL A 292 -0.31 29.48 -69.59
N ASN A 293 -1.12 30.42 -69.05
CA ASN A 293 -0.79 31.86 -69.07
C ASN A 293 -1.54 32.65 -67.97
N SER A 294 -1.31 33.96 -67.86
CA SER A 294 -1.38 34.72 -66.58
C SER A 294 -2.24 36.02 -66.58
N ASN A 295 -2.34 36.66 -65.41
CA ASN A 295 -3.06 37.91 -65.05
C ASN A 295 -4.59 37.75 -64.83
N SER A 296 -5.24 38.40 -63.85
CA SER A 296 -4.80 39.28 -62.74
C SER A 296 -5.92 39.43 -61.69
N GLY A 297 -5.61 39.62 -60.40
CA GLY A 297 -6.62 40.00 -59.39
C GLY A 297 -6.25 39.69 -57.93
N GLU A 298 -6.13 40.72 -57.12
CA GLU A 298 -5.62 40.76 -55.74
C GLU A 298 -6.43 39.96 -54.70
N THR A 299 -5.76 39.21 -53.81
CA THR A 299 -5.83 39.31 -52.32
C THR A 299 -4.97 38.22 -51.64
N PRO A 300 -4.51 38.39 -50.38
CA PRO A 300 -3.49 37.51 -49.78
C PRO A 300 -4.06 36.17 -49.28
N THR A 301 -3.34 35.08 -49.56
CA THR A 301 -3.67 33.72 -49.11
C THR A 301 -3.11 33.41 -47.72
N PRO A 302 -3.96 33.09 -46.71
CA PRO A 302 -3.52 32.32 -45.56
C PRO A 302 -3.27 30.86 -45.99
N THR A 303 -2.11 30.30 -45.64
CA THR A 303 -1.65 29.02 -46.22
C THR A 303 -2.23 27.77 -45.53
N ALA A 304 -3.13 27.08 -46.24
CA ALA A 304 -3.36 25.63 -46.24
C ALA A 304 -3.71 24.87 -44.93
N PRO A 305 -4.87 24.19 -44.93
CA PRO A 305 -5.13 23.00 -44.11
C PRO A 305 -5.11 21.71 -44.96
N ARG A 306 -4.02 21.44 -45.70
CA ARG A 306 -3.80 20.17 -46.44
C ARG A 306 -2.64 19.30 -45.90
N ARG A 307 -2.00 19.70 -44.79
CA ARG A 307 -0.77 19.07 -44.27
C ARG A 307 -0.97 18.03 -43.16
N ARG A 308 -2.10 18.05 -42.44
CA ARG A 308 -2.38 17.08 -41.35
C ARG A 308 -2.69 15.67 -41.87
N SER A 309 -3.33 15.52 -43.03
CA SER A 309 -3.61 14.19 -43.61
C SER A 309 -2.31 13.47 -43.97
N THR A 310 -1.42 14.14 -44.71
CA THR A 310 -0.10 13.64 -45.06
C THR A 310 0.77 13.31 -43.83
N GLN A 311 0.58 14.01 -42.72
CA GLN A 311 1.29 13.72 -41.47
C GLN A 311 0.83 12.40 -40.84
N LEU A 312 -0.47 12.14 -40.78
CA LEU A 312 -1.02 10.86 -40.28
C LEU A 312 -0.69 9.69 -41.22
N GLU A 313 -0.71 9.93 -42.54
CA GLU A 313 -0.26 8.97 -43.55
C GLU A 313 1.21 8.58 -43.34
N LEU A 314 2.11 9.56 -43.09
CA LEU A 314 3.52 9.28 -42.78
C LEU A 314 3.69 8.45 -41.49
N VAL A 315 2.92 8.72 -40.43
CA VAL A 315 2.98 7.93 -39.19
C VAL A 315 2.55 6.48 -39.45
N ALA A 316 1.45 6.25 -40.19
CA ALA A 316 0.99 4.90 -40.53
C ALA A 316 1.97 4.15 -41.46
N VAL A 317 2.63 4.86 -42.39
CA VAL A 317 3.67 4.28 -43.25
C VAL A 317 4.93 3.91 -42.45
N ALA A 318 5.29 4.68 -41.41
CA ALA A 318 6.38 4.33 -40.50
C ALA A 318 6.06 3.11 -39.63
N GLU A 319 4.84 3.02 -39.08
CA GLU A 319 4.38 1.84 -38.34
C GLU A 319 4.47 0.58 -39.22
N ALA A 320 3.98 0.67 -40.46
CA ALA A 320 4.09 -0.39 -41.45
C ALA A 320 5.54 -0.66 -41.93
N ALA A 321 6.53 0.16 -41.57
CA ALA A 321 7.95 -0.10 -41.80
C ALA A 321 8.62 -0.75 -40.59
N ASP A 322 8.28 -0.35 -39.36
CA ASP A 322 8.73 -0.99 -38.11
C ASP A 322 8.20 -2.42 -37.99
N GLU A 323 6.94 -2.69 -38.36
CA GLU A 323 6.39 -4.06 -38.47
C GLU A 323 7.19 -4.96 -39.41
N LYS A 324 7.92 -4.37 -40.37
CA LYS A 324 8.76 -5.06 -41.35
C LYS A 324 10.25 -5.06 -40.95
N GLY A 325 10.58 -4.66 -39.71
CA GLY A 325 11.95 -4.58 -39.19
C GLY A 325 12.79 -3.46 -39.81
N ARG A 326 12.18 -2.50 -40.52
CA ARG A 326 12.89 -1.43 -41.25
C ARG A 326 13.05 -0.16 -40.43
N HIS A 327 13.49 -0.34 -39.19
CA HIS A 327 13.78 0.69 -38.19
C HIS A 327 14.44 1.99 -38.73
N PRO A 328 15.52 1.97 -39.55
CA PRO A 328 16.08 3.22 -40.08
C PRO A 328 15.18 3.94 -41.10
N GLU A 329 14.33 3.22 -41.85
CA GLU A 329 13.34 3.82 -42.75
C GLU A 329 12.19 4.41 -41.92
N ALA A 330 11.66 3.67 -40.94
CA ALA A 330 10.62 4.13 -40.02
C ALA A 330 11.03 5.41 -39.27
N ALA A 331 12.25 5.45 -38.71
CA ALA A 331 12.80 6.65 -38.06
C ALA A 331 12.87 7.87 -38.99
N ALA A 332 13.30 7.68 -40.24
CA ALA A 332 13.40 8.77 -41.21
C ALA A 332 12.02 9.33 -41.60
N ILE A 333 11.01 8.46 -41.67
CA ILE A 333 9.62 8.79 -42.02
C ILE A 333 8.92 9.48 -40.83
N LEU A 334 9.10 9.00 -39.60
CA LEU A 334 8.66 9.72 -38.39
C LEU A 334 9.35 11.08 -38.24
N ALA A 335 10.65 11.16 -38.52
CA ALA A 335 11.38 12.44 -38.54
C ALA A 335 10.93 13.37 -39.68
N ALA A 336 10.28 12.87 -40.74
CA ALA A 336 9.57 13.69 -41.71
C ALA A 336 8.21 14.16 -41.16
N ALA A 337 7.43 13.26 -40.53
CA ALA A 337 6.15 13.62 -39.91
C ALA A 337 6.29 14.72 -38.83
N VAL A 338 7.35 14.71 -38.01
CA VAL A 338 7.65 15.76 -37.01
C VAL A 338 8.31 17.02 -37.63
N ARG A 339 8.62 17.02 -38.94
CA ARG A 339 9.00 18.23 -39.69
C ARG A 339 7.79 18.90 -40.36
N GLU A 340 6.78 18.15 -40.77
CA GLU A 340 5.55 18.68 -41.38
C GLU A 340 4.61 19.37 -40.37
N GLY A 341 4.63 18.97 -39.09
CA GLY A 341 3.83 19.63 -38.06
C GLY A 341 4.16 19.21 -36.61
N PRO A 342 3.71 19.98 -35.60
CA PRO A 342 3.89 19.67 -34.19
C PRO A 342 2.87 18.64 -33.69
N ASP A 343 3.04 17.37 -34.08
CA ASP A 343 2.30 16.25 -33.49
C ASP A 343 3.08 15.61 -32.32
N PRO A 344 2.55 15.61 -31.09
CA PRO A 344 3.19 14.92 -29.96
C PRO A 344 3.22 13.40 -30.12
N GLN A 345 2.31 12.78 -30.88
CA GLN A 345 2.31 11.31 -31.08
C GLN A 345 3.49 10.86 -31.96
N ALA A 346 3.69 11.49 -33.11
CA ALA A 346 4.86 11.26 -33.97
C ALA A 346 6.18 11.51 -33.22
N ALA A 347 6.24 12.55 -32.36
CA ALA A 347 7.40 12.85 -31.54
C ALA A 347 7.68 11.74 -30.50
N LEU A 348 6.67 11.27 -29.76
CA LEU A 348 6.80 10.20 -28.76
C LEU A 348 7.16 8.85 -29.41
N LYS A 349 6.63 8.54 -30.59
CA LYS A 349 6.98 7.32 -31.34
C LYS A 349 8.43 7.34 -31.81
N LEU A 350 8.90 8.48 -32.32
CA LEU A 350 10.31 8.67 -32.72
C LEU A 350 11.28 8.59 -31.54
N GLU A 351 10.91 9.19 -30.41
CA GLU A 351 11.63 9.08 -29.12
C GLU A 351 11.74 7.61 -28.68
N ALA A 352 10.62 6.88 -28.62
CA ALA A 352 10.60 5.46 -28.26
C ALA A 352 11.44 4.59 -29.22
N HIS A 353 11.40 4.87 -30.52
CA HIS A 353 12.20 4.17 -31.52
C HIS A 353 13.72 4.39 -31.32
N PHE A 354 14.16 5.63 -31.09
CA PHE A 354 15.58 5.90 -30.82
C PHE A 354 16.05 5.25 -29.50
N ILE A 355 15.21 5.22 -28.46
CA ILE A 355 15.50 4.53 -27.19
C ILE A 355 15.68 3.03 -27.42
N GLN A 356 14.77 2.37 -28.15
CA GLN A 356 14.85 0.93 -28.46
C GLN A 356 16.11 0.56 -29.25
N ARG A 357 16.58 1.47 -30.12
CA ARG A 357 17.81 1.30 -30.92
C ARG A 357 19.10 1.69 -30.17
N GLY A 358 19.01 2.31 -28.98
CA GLY A 358 20.17 2.92 -28.30
C GLY A 358 20.80 4.08 -29.10
N ALA A 359 20.00 4.75 -29.94
CA ALA A 359 20.46 5.75 -30.91
C ALA A 359 20.63 7.14 -30.28
N TRP A 360 21.31 7.21 -29.12
CA TRP A 360 21.33 8.38 -28.24
C TRP A 360 21.78 9.70 -28.89
N ARG A 361 22.68 9.63 -29.89
CA ARG A 361 23.10 10.82 -30.66
C ARG A 361 22.00 11.34 -31.60
N GLU A 362 21.22 10.45 -32.18
CA GLU A 362 20.07 10.81 -33.03
C GLU A 362 18.95 11.41 -32.16
N LEU A 363 18.71 10.82 -30.98
CA LEU A 363 17.76 11.34 -29.98
C LEU A 363 18.14 12.73 -29.44
N ALA A 364 19.41 12.95 -29.06
CA ALA A 364 19.87 14.24 -28.57
C ALA A 364 19.85 15.33 -29.67
N ASN A 365 20.08 14.97 -30.92
CA ASN A 365 19.89 15.89 -32.05
C ASN A 365 18.39 16.20 -32.26
N PHE A 366 17.52 15.20 -32.18
CA PHE A 366 16.07 15.38 -32.26
C PHE A 366 15.53 16.34 -31.17
N TYR A 367 15.91 16.13 -29.90
CA TYR A 367 15.52 17.03 -28.81
C TYR A 367 16.07 18.45 -29.00
N ARG A 368 17.29 18.62 -29.54
CA ARG A 368 17.84 19.95 -29.86
C ARG A 368 17.06 20.64 -30.98
N ASP A 369 16.60 19.88 -31.97
CA ASP A 369 15.77 20.36 -33.07
C ASP A 369 14.36 20.77 -32.61
N THR A 370 13.71 19.99 -31.74
CA THR A 370 12.39 20.34 -31.17
C THR A 370 12.50 21.53 -30.19
N LEU A 371 13.51 21.54 -29.33
CA LEU A 371 13.85 22.66 -28.45
C LEU A 371 13.96 23.97 -29.24
N ASN A 372 14.76 23.98 -30.32
CA ASN A 372 14.95 25.16 -31.15
C ASN A 372 13.66 25.65 -31.82
N ARG A 373 12.80 24.75 -32.31
CA ARG A 373 11.51 25.08 -32.95
C ARG A 373 10.45 25.55 -31.95
N SER A 374 10.50 25.09 -30.69
CA SER A 374 9.50 25.44 -29.68
C SER A 374 9.63 26.91 -29.23
N THR A 375 8.52 27.64 -29.32
CA THR A 375 8.41 29.07 -29.00
C THR A 375 7.93 29.32 -27.57
N LEU A 376 7.19 28.38 -26.97
CA LEU A 376 6.70 28.46 -25.61
C LEU A 376 7.81 28.12 -24.60
N LYS A 377 8.09 29.02 -23.66
CA LYS A 377 9.14 28.82 -22.63
C LYS A 377 8.98 27.52 -21.85
N ALA A 378 7.75 27.15 -21.50
CA ALA A 378 7.45 25.92 -20.76
C ALA A 378 7.68 24.63 -21.59
N GLU A 379 7.65 24.71 -22.92
CA GLU A 379 8.01 23.59 -23.80
C GLU A 379 9.51 23.52 -24.01
N ARG A 380 10.18 24.67 -24.20
CA ARG A 380 11.65 24.76 -24.22
C ARG A 380 12.26 24.15 -22.96
N ALA A 381 11.69 24.45 -21.79
CA ALA A 381 12.11 23.83 -20.53
C ALA A 381 12.05 22.29 -20.59
N LYS A 382 10.88 21.71 -20.94
CA LYS A 382 10.67 20.26 -20.99
C LYS A 382 11.60 19.54 -21.99
N TRP A 383 11.81 20.12 -23.18
CA TRP A 383 12.74 19.55 -24.16
C TRP A 383 14.21 19.75 -23.76
N GLY A 384 14.54 20.84 -23.06
CA GLY A 384 15.86 21.10 -22.47
C GLY A 384 16.22 20.12 -21.35
N GLU A 385 15.27 19.79 -20.45
CA GLU A 385 15.47 18.76 -19.42
C GLU A 385 15.78 17.39 -20.05
N LYS A 386 14.93 16.92 -20.98
CA LYS A 386 15.16 15.66 -21.72
C LYS A 386 16.50 15.63 -22.47
N LEU A 387 16.89 16.75 -23.07
CA LEU A 387 18.17 16.90 -23.75
C LEU A 387 19.35 16.80 -22.77
N ALA A 388 19.25 17.44 -21.62
CA ALA A 388 20.30 17.42 -20.60
C ALA A 388 20.48 16.03 -19.99
N GLU A 389 19.40 15.32 -19.67
CA GLU A 389 19.44 13.94 -19.13
C GLU A 389 20.16 12.97 -20.09
N VAL A 390 19.77 12.94 -21.37
CA VAL A 390 20.41 12.05 -22.37
C VAL A 390 21.86 12.45 -22.67
N LEU A 391 22.19 13.74 -22.59
CA LEU A 391 23.58 14.20 -22.72
C LEU A 391 24.44 13.76 -21.53
N GLU A 392 23.90 13.77 -20.31
CA GLU A 392 24.62 13.31 -19.12
C GLU A 392 24.74 11.78 -19.05
N SER A 393 23.63 11.02 -19.05
CA SER A 393 23.67 9.59 -18.74
C SER A 393 24.23 8.74 -19.89
N GLU A 394 23.72 8.94 -21.11
CA GLU A 394 24.00 8.04 -22.24
C GLU A 394 25.15 8.50 -23.13
N LEU A 395 25.39 9.82 -23.19
CA LEU A 395 26.44 10.41 -24.03
C LEU A 395 27.66 10.91 -23.24
N SER A 396 27.55 11.05 -21.91
CA SER A 396 28.60 11.59 -21.01
C SER A 396 29.12 12.98 -21.40
N ASP A 397 28.35 13.76 -22.17
CA ASP A 397 28.67 15.13 -22.54
C ASP A 397 28.17 16.12 -21.48
N LEU A 398 28.96 16.24 -20.40
CA LEU A 398 28.71 17.18 -19.31
C LEU A 398 28.71 18.66 -19.77
N GLU A 399 29.26 18.99 -20.94
CA GLU A 399 29.19 20.37 -21.47
C GLU A 399 27.89 20.63 -22.21
N GLY A 400 27.48 19.70 -23.08
CA GLY A 400 26.17 19.73 -23.72
C GLY A 400 25.05 19.75 -22.68
N ALA A 401 25.15 18.89 -21.66
CA ALA A 401 24.19 18.84 -20.56
C ALA A 401 24.15 20.16 -19.76
N ALA A 402 25.31 20.74 -19.41
CA ALA A 402 25.35 22.04 -18.71
C ALA A 402 24.76 23.19 -19.55
N ARG A 403 24.96 23.19 -20.88
CA ARG A 403 24.36 24.18 -21.79
C ARG A 403 22.84 23.98 -21.92
N ALA A 404 22.37 22.74 -21.97
CA ALA A 404 20.95 22.43 -21.99
C ALA A 404 20.26 22.89 -20.69
N TRP A 405 20.85 22.61 -19.51
CA TRP A 405 20.36 23.14 -18.24
C TRP A 405 20.37 24.68 -18.17
N ALA A 406 21.33 25.35 -18.83
CA ALA A 406 21.34 26.81 -18.95
C ALA A 406 20.15 27.35 -19.78
N GLU A 407 19.75 26.66 -20.85
CA GLU A 407 18.54 27.00 -21.62
C GLU A 407 17.26 26.76 -20.80
N VAL A 408 17.18 25.70 -19.98
CA VAL A 408 16.07 25.47 -19.04
C VAL A 408 15.99 26.61 -18.01
N ALA A 409 17.11 26.93 -17.36
CA ALA A 409 17.19 28.02 -16.37
C ALA A 409 16.79 29.38 -16.97
N ALA A 410 17.21 29.69 -18.19
CA ALA A 410 16.81 30.90 -18.91
C ALA A 410 15.33 30.91 -19.32
N ALA A 411 14.71 29.73 -19.51
CA ALA A 411 13.30 29.60 -19.86
C ALA A 411 12.35 29.71 -18.65
N THR A 412 12.70 29.10 -17.51
CA THR A 412 11.81 29.05 -16.33
C THR A 412 12.22 30.02 -15.21
N GLY A 413 13.51 30.22 -14.97
CA GLY A 413 14.05 30.92 -13.80
C GLY A 413 14.12 30.06 -12.52
N ASP A 414 13.95 28.73 -12.61
CA ASP A 414 14.00 27.82 -11.47
C ASP A 414 15.41 27.63 -10.91
N SER A 415 15.57 27.64 -9.58
CA SER A 415 16.89 27.43 -8.97
C SER A 415 17.42 26.00 -9.17
N ARG A 416 16.54 25.02 -9.48
CA ARG A 416 16.92 23.61 -9.71
C ARG A 416 17.77 23.46 -10.98
N ALA A 417 17.37 24.07 -12.08
CA ALA A 417 18.10 23.98 -13.35
C ALA A 417 19.50 24.61 -13.23
N VAL A 418 19.59 25.74 -12.52
CA VAL A 418 20.88 26.37 -12.16
C VAL A 418 21.73 25.42 -11.30
N GLY A 419 21.13 24.71 -10.34
CA GLY A 419 21.81 23.71 -9.51
C GLY A 419 22.45 22.57 -10.31
N GLU A 420 21.72 21.99 -11.27
CA GLU A 420 22.25 20.92 -12.13
C GLU A 420 23.32 21.44 -13.10
N GLN A 421 23.14 22.62 -13.69
CA GLN A 421 24.17 23.30 -14.49
C GLN A 421 25.46 23.51 -13.68
N VAL A 422 25.33 24.01 -12.44
CA VAL A 422 26.45 24.27 -11.53
C VAL A 422 27.16 22.97 -11.15
N ARG A 423 26.42 21.89 -10.83
CA ARG A 423 26.99 20.56 -10.53
C ARG A 423 27.88 20.06 -11.67
N LEU A 424 27.40 20.14 -12.90
CA LEU A 424 28.12 19.67 -14.10
C LEU A 424 29.37 20.51 -14.40
N LEU A 425 29.28 21.84 -14.29
CA LEU A 425 30.42 22.74 -14.49
C LEU A 425 31.47 22.60 -13.36
N ALA A 426 31.02 22.41 -12.11
CA ALA A 426 31.90 22.13 -10.97
C ALA A 426 32.61 20.77 -11.11
N GLN A 427 31.92 19.74 -11.63
CA GLN A 427 32.53 18.44 -11.95
C GLN A 427 33.62 18.57 -13.04
N LYS A 428 33.41 19.44 -14.04
CA LYS A 428 34.44 19.84 -15.03
C LYS A 428 35.49 20.83 -14.50
N LYS A 429 35.32 21.34 -13.27
CA LYS A 429 36.17 22.36 -12.60
C LYS A 429 36.19 23.73 -13.29
N ASP A 430 35.16 24.06 -14.06
CA ASP A 430 34.99 25.40 -14.63
C ASP A 430 34.50 26.39 -13.56
N ALA A 431 35.47 26.95 -12.82
CA ALA A 431 35.20 27.93 -11.77
C ALA A 431 34.58 29.24 -12.30
N SER A 432 34.75 29.55 -13.59
CA SER A 432 34.20 30.70 -14.31
C SER A 432 32.74 30.48 -14.66
N GLY A 433 32.43 29.44 -15.45
CA GLY A 433 31.06 29.13 -15.89
C GLY A 433 30.09 28.90 -14.75
N VAL A 434 30.54 28.32 -13.62
CA VAL A 434 29.72 28.23 -12.40
C VAL A 434 29.31 29.61 -11.87
N ARG A 435 30.22 30.60 -11.82
CA ARG A 435 29.87 31.96 -11.35
C ARG A 435 28.90 32.64 -12.30
N GLU A 436 29.13 32.52 -13.61
CA GLU A 436 28.24 33.08 -14.62
C GLU A 436 26.84 32.45 -14.58
N ALA A 437 26.74 31.13 -14.35
CA ALA A 437 25.48 30.41 -14.18
C ALA A 437 24.70 30.88 -12.94
N LEU A 438 25.38 31.05 -11.80
CA LEU A 438 24.77 31.53 -10.55
C LEU A 438 24.29 32.98 -10.69
N ASP A 439 25.10 33.84 -11.30
CA ASP A 439 24.77 35.23 -11.55
C ASP A 439 23.67 35.39 -12.62
N ALA A 440 23.58 34.48 -13.59
CA ALA A 440 22.45 34.38 -14.51
C ALA A 440 21.18 33.95 -13.76
N GLY A 441 21.22 32.90 -12.95
CA GLY A 441 20.10 32.41 -12.15
C GLY A 441 19.49 33.47 -11.24
N ILE A 442 20.32 34.22 -10.51
CA ILE A 442 19.86 35.33 -9.63
C ILE A 442 19.20 36.47 -10.44
N ARG A 443 19.58 36.67 -11.71
CA ARG A 443 18.96 37.66 -12.62
C ARG A 443 17.71 37.14 -13.33
N GLN A 444 17.60 35.83 -13.54
CA GLN A 444 16.50 35.18 -14.27
C GLN A 444 15.34 34.76 -13.35
N ALA A 445 15.60 34.53 -12.06
CA ALA A 445 14.60 34.16 -11.06
C ALA A 445 13.57 35.29 -10.83
N GLN A 446 12.36 35.11 -11.39
CA GLN A 446 11.26 36.07 -11.31
C GLN A 446 10.57 36.06 -9.93
N LEU A 447 10.50 34.90 -9.27
CA LEU A 447 9.86 34.75 -7.97
C LEU A 447 10.87 35.05 -6.83
N PRO A 448 10.49 35.81 -5.78
CA PRO A 448 11.36 36.06 -4.63
C PRO A 448 11.87 34.77 -3.95
N ALA A 449 11.06 33.71 -3.94
CA ALA A 449 11.45 32.40 -3.40
C ALA A 449 12.58 31.73 -4.20
N GLU A 450 12.48 31.70 -5.54
CA GLU A 450 13.54 31.15 -6.41
C GLU A 450 14.79 32.03 -6.36
N ARG A 451 14.64 33.35 -6.29
CA ARG A 451 15.76 34.27 -6.15
C ARG A 451 16.51 34.08 -4.83
N ALA A 452 15.80 33.85 -3.72
CA ALA A 452 16.41 33.49 -2.45
C ALA A 452 17.15 32.14 -2.52
N ARG A 453 16.58 31.13 -3.20
CA ARG A 453 17.25 29.85 -3.45
C ARG A 453 18.51 29.99 -4.32
N ALA A 454 18.49 30.84 -5.35
CA ALA A 454 19.64 31.11 -6.20
C ALA A 454 20.78 31.81 -5.43
N HIS A 455 20.46 32.74 -4.51
CA HIS A 455 21.43 33.31 -3.58
C HIS A 455 22.01 32.24 -2.62
N VAL A 456 21.19 31.34 -2.07
CA VAL A 456 21.68 30.20 -1.25
C VAL A 456 22.63 29.32 -2.03
N LEU A 457 22.28 28.93 -3.26
CA LEU A 457 23.13 28.10 -4.12
C LEU A 457 24.49 28.78 -4.40
N ARG A 458 24.50 30.10 -4.63
CA ARG A 458 25.74 30.87 -4.81
C ARG A 458 26.58 30.92 -3.54
N ALA A 459 25.95 31.07 -2.38
CA ALA A 459 26.63 31.03 -1.09
C ALA A 459 27.23 29.65 -0.78
N GLU A 460 26.54 28.54 -1.07
CA GLU A 460 27.07 27.19 -0.85
C GLU A 460 28.27 26.88 -1.77
N GLU A 461 28.24 27.30 -3.03
CA GLU A 461 29.42 27.25 -3.91
C GLU A 461 30.57 28.12 -3.40
N SER A 462 30.28 29.31 -2.85
CA SER A 462 31.29 30.14 -2.18
C SER A 462 31.88 29.46 -0.94
N LEU A 463 31.09 28.71 -0.16
CA LEU A 463 31.62 27.90 0.96
C LEU A 463 32.57 26.80 0.48
N LEU A 464 32.23 26.08 -0.60
CA LEU A 464 33.11 25.05 -1.20
C LEU A 464 34.44 25.65 -1.67
N ARG A 465 34.42 26.90 -2.16
CA ARG A 465 35.62 27.68 -2.54
C ARG A 465 36.33 28.36 -1.35
N ARG A 466 35.78 28.26 -0.14
CA ARG A 466 36.22 28.93 1.11
C ARG A 466 36.13 30.46 1.09
N GLU A 467 35.28 31.01 0.21
CA GLU A 467 35.02 32.46 0.06
C GLU A 467 33.96 32.92 1.09
N VAL A 468 34.25 32.70 2.38
CA VAL A 468 33.31 32.85 3.52
C VAL A 468 32.59 34.20 3.55
N ALA A 469 33.29 35.30 3.28
CA ALA A 469 32.70 36.64 3.28
C ALA A 469 31.62 36.83 2.20
N MET A 470 31.80 36.21 1.02
CA MET A 470 30.78 36.23 -0.04
C MET A 470 29.59 35.35 0.32
N ALA A 471 29.84 34.15 0.85
CA ALA A 471 28.78 33.25 1.31
C ALA A 471 27.89 33.90 2.37
N ARG A 472 28.49 34.58 3.37
CA ARG A 472 27.75 35.34 4.40
C ARG A 472 26.85 36.41 3.78
N ALA A 473 27.40 37.22 2.86
CA ALA A 473 26.65 38.28 2.19
C ALA A 473 25.49 37.75 1.34
N ASP A 474 25.65 36.60 0.68
CA ASP A 474 24.60 35.98 -0.12
C ASP A 474 23.51 35.29 0.71
N PHE A 475 23.84 34.61 1.81
CA PHE A 475 22.82 34.12 2.73
C PHE A 475 22.03 35.27 3.39
N GLU A 476 22.70 36.37 3.73
CA GLU A 476 22.03 37.59 4.18
C GLU A 476 21.12 38.19 3.10
N ALA A 477 21.54 38.19 1.83
CA ALA A 477 20.71 38.63 0.72
C ALA A 477 19.48 37.73 0.54
N ALA A 478 19.65 36.41 0.65
CA ALA A 478 18.55 35.44 0.62
C ALA A 478 17.53 35.69 1.74
N LEU A 479 17.97 35.96 2.98
CA LEU A 479 17.06 36.32 4.08
C LEU A 479 16.42 37.70 3.92
N LYS A 480 17.11 38.68 3.31
CA LYS A 480 16.52 39.99 2.97
C LYS A 480 15.41 39.87 1.92
N VAL A 481 15.53 38.92 0.98
CA VAL A 481 14.49 38.61 -0.02
C VAL A 481 13.38 37.70 0.54
N SER A 482 13.71 36.78 1.45
CA SER A 482 12.76 35.85 2.07
C SER A 482 13.14 35.56 3.55
N PRO A 483 12.58 36.32 4.52
CA PRO A 483 12.95 36.21 5.95
C PRO A 483 12.65 34.87 6.64
N GLY A 484 11.99 33.93 5.95
CA GLY A 484 11.72 32.58 6.43
C GLY A 484 12.54 31.48 5.74
N HIS A 485 13.51 31.83 4.89
CA HIS A 485 14.17 30.85 4.03
C HIS A 485 15.19 29.97 4.78
N ALA A 486 14.74 28.77 5.17
CA ALA A 486 15.49 27.87 6.05
C ALA A 486 16.90 27.47 5.56
N GLY A 487 17.14 27.38 4.24
CA GLY A 487 18.48 27.11 3.70
C GLY A 487 19.49 28.24 3.99
N ALA A 488 19.04 29.50 3.95
CA ALA A 488 19.87 30.66 4.24
C ALA A 488 20.10 30.83 5.75
N ALA A 489 19.07 30.56 6.55
CA ALA A 489 19.21 30.48 8.00
C ALA A 489 20.19 29.36 8.42
N ALA A 490 20.21 28.23 7.70
CA ALA A 490 21.17 27.15 7.93
C ALA A 490 22.60 27.60 7.62
N GLY A 491 22.85 28.14 6.43
CA GLY A 491 24.18 28.62 6.04
C GLY A 491 24.76 29.69 6.98
N LEU A 492 23.94 30.62 7.48
CA LEU A 492 24.38 31.62 8.47
C LEU A 492 24.61 31.03 9.86
N ALA A 493 23.82 30.05 10.28
CA ALA A 493 24.06 29.34 11.54
C ALA A 493 25.31 28.45 11.47
N GLU A 494 25.58 27.82 10.32
CA GLU A 494 26.82 27.07 10.06
C GLU A 494 28.05 27.98 10.06
N LEU A 495 27.99 29.16 9.43
CA LEU A 495 29.08 30.15 9.46
C LEU A 495 29.31 30.74 10.86
N SER A 496 28.24 31.17 11.55
CA SER A 496 28.37 31.78 12.87
C SER A 496 28.87 30.78 13.92
N ALA A 497 28.51 29.50 13.79
CA ALA A 497 29.06 28.43 14.64
C ALA A 497 30.57 28.19 14.43
N MET A 498 31.13 28.53 13.26
CA MET A 498 32.60 28.54 13.07
C MET A 498 33.26 29.73 13.78
N GLU A 499 32.56 30.86 13.90
CA GLU A 499 32.96 32.04 14.68
C GLU A 499 32.70 31.87 16.18
N GLY A 500 31.93 30.83 16.57
CA GLY A 500 31.57 30.51 17.95
C GLY A 500 30.23 31.09 18.42
N ASP A 501 29.49 31.79 17.56
CA ASP A 501 28.15 32.30 17.85
C ASP A 501 27.06 31.33 17.39
N PHE A 502 26.23 30.89 18.35
CA PHE A 502 25.11 29.99 18.12
C PHE A 502 23.74 30.69 18.15
N ALA A 503 23.68 32.02 18.31
CA ALA A 503 22.41 32.76 18.31
C ALA A 503 21.57 32.55 17.02
N PRO A 504 22.15 32.50 15.80
CA PRO A 504 21.40 32.24 14.57
C PRO A 504 20.78 30.82 14.50
N MET A 505 21.24 29.87 15.31
CA MET A 505 20.66 28.51 15.37
C MET A 505 19.16 28.53 15.75
N ARG A 506 18.73 29.50 16.58
CA ARG A 506 17.31 29.69 16.92
C ARG A 506 16.50 30.26 15.76
N VAL A 507 17.12 31.05 14.88
CA VAL A 507 16.47 31.55 13.65
C VAL A 507 16.27 30.38 12.66
N LEU A 508 17.25 29.47 12.56
CA LEU A 508 17.11 28.22 11.82
C LEU A 508 15.95 27.36 12.37
N GLU A 509 15.89 27.12 13.68
CA GLU A 509 14.79 26.40 14.33
C GLU A 509 13.41 27.03 14.02
N GLN A 510 13.28 28.35 14.17
CA GLN A 510 12.06 29.10 13.86
C GLN A 510 11.70 29.17 12.38
N SER A 511 12.67 28.97 11.47
CA SER A 511 12.40 28.82 10.05
C SER A 511 11.89 27.41 9.72
N LEU A 512 12.46 26.37 10.35
CA LEU A 512 12.11 24.97 10.11
C LEU A 512 10.76 24.57 10.70
N SER A 513 10.32 25.20 11.79
CA SER A 513 8.97 24.99 12.34
C SER A 513 7.85 25.50 11.41
N LYS A 514 8.17 26.43 10.50
CA LYS A 514 7.24 26.96 9.47
C LYS A 514 7.22 26.15 8.18
N VAL A 515 8.21 25.27 7.98
CA VAL A 515 8.26 24.34 6.85
C VAL A 515 7.27 23.19 7.08
N SER A 516 6.55 22.75 6.04
CA SER A 516 5.61 21.62 6.15
C SER A 516 6.35 20.28 6.33
N ARG A 517 5.76 19.32 7.05
CA ARG A 517 6.28 17.95 7.14
C ARG A 517 6.23 17.25 5.77
N ARG A 518 7.16 16.33 5.50
CA ARG A 518 7.36 15.63 4.21
C ARG A 518 7.69 16.52 3.01
N SER A 519 8.14 17.75 3.22
CA SER A 519 8.70 18.58 2.14
C SER A 519 10.12 18.11 1.76
N PRO A 520 10.49 18.09 0.46
CA PRO A 520 11.80 17.64 0.01
C PRO A 520 12.92 18.52 0.60
N GLY A 521 14.02 17.89 1.03
CA GLY A 521 15.15 18.56 1.69
C GLY A 521 14.96 18.93 3.17
N ARG A 522 13.74 18.81 3.73
CA ARG A 522 13.47 19.07 5.15
C ARG A 522 14.37 18.26 6.08
N GLY A 523 14.48 16.95 5.82
CA GLY A 523 15.31 16.05 6.63
C GLY A 523 16.79 16.46 6.65
N ASP A 524 17.31 16.97 5.53
CA ASP A 524 18.71 17.42 5.43
C ASP A 524 18.95 18.72 6.20
N LEU A 525 17.99 19.66 6.19
CA LEU A 525 18.04 20.88 7.00
C LEU A 525 17.93 20.58 8.50
N PHE A 526 17.08 19.63 8.91
CA PHE A 526 17.07 19.13 10.28
C PHE A 526 18.39 18.41 10.64
N ARG A 527 19.05 17.72 9.71
CA ARG A 527 20.39 17.14 9.93
C ARG A 527 21.45 18.23 10.16
N ARG A 528 21.40 19.35 9.44
CA ARG A 528 22.26 20.53 9.68
C ARG A 528 22.00 21.12 11.08
N LEU A 529 20.74 21.38 11.43
CA LEU A 529 20.35 21.87 12.76
C LEU A 529 20.81 20.92 13.88
N ALA A 530 20.67 19.61 13.70
CA ALA A 530 21.05 18.61 14.70
C ALA A 530 22.58 18.56 14.92
N ARG A 531 23.38 18.68 13.85
CA ARG A 531 24.85 18.78 13.93
C ARG A 531 25.30 20.08 14.61
N LEU A 532 24.61 21.20 14.36
CA LEU A 532 24.85 22.48 15.05
C LEU A 532 24.50 22.40 16.55
N ALA A 533 23.42 21.71 16.90
CA ALA A 533 23.04 21.49 18.28
C ALA A 533 24.05 20.58 19.03
N ASP A 534 24.60 19.57 18.35
CA ASP A 534 25.69 18.73 18.86
C ASP A 534 26.97 19.54 19.12
N THR A 535 27.35 20.50 18.25
CA THR A 535 28.53 21.36 18.48
C THR A 535 28.28 22.42 19.55
N ALA A 536 27.07 23.00 19.61
CA ALA A 536 26.60 23.87 20.69
C ALA A 536 26.45 23.16 22.05
N ARG A 537 26.42 21.81 22.04
CA ARG A 537 26.10 20.94 23.18
C ARG A 537 24.68 21.09 23.74
N ASP A 538 23.73 21.58 22.95
CA ASP A 538 22.32 21.59 23.32
C ASP A 538 21.72 20.18 23.13
N GLY A 539 21.85 19.35 24.17
CA GLY A 539 21.33 17.99 24.19
C GLY A 539 19.80 17.86 24.16
N ARG A 540 19.05 18.97 24.29
CA ARG A 540 17.59 18.99 24.09
C ARG A 540 17.28 19.23 22.61
N LEU A 541 17.82 20.31 22.04
CA LEU A 541 17.57 20.70 20.65
C LEU A 541 18.14 19.66 19.68
N SER A 542 19.32 19.10 19.99
CA SER A 542 19.92 17.98 19.24
C SER A 542 18.99 16.76 19.23
N ARG A 543 18.40 16.38 20.37
CA ARG A 543 17.46 15.23 20.45
C ARG A 543 16.22 15.45 19.60
N SER A 544 15.59 16.63 19.66
CA SER A 544 14.41 16.93 18.84
C SER A 544 14.73 16.99 17.34
N ALA A 545 15.88 17.58 16.98
CA ALA A 545 16.29 17.67 15.58
C ALA A 545 16.62 16.28 15.00
N TRP A 546 17.41 15.45 15.70
CA TRP A 546 17.69 14.07 15.27
C TRP A 546 16.42 13.18 15.24
N ALA A 547 15.42 13.44 16.08
CA ALA A 547 14.14 12.75 16.02
C ALA A 547 13.33 13.14 14.76
N GLU A 548 13.25 14.42 14.40
CA GLU A 548 12.63 14.85 13.14
C GLU A 548 13.39 14.33 11.91
N VAL A 549 14.74 14.21 11.96
CA VAL A 549 15.51 13.54 10.89
C VAL A 549 15.04 12.09 10.68
N ILE A 550 14.85 11.30 11.73
CA ILE A 550 14.41 9.89 11.62
C ILE A 550 12.93 9.79 11.18
N ALA A 551 12.12 10.80 11.48
CA ALA A 551 10.72 10.88 11.05
C ALA A 551 10.56 11.24 9.56
N GLU A 552 11.37 12.18 9.07
CA GLU A 552 11.38 12.62 7.66
C GLU A 552 12.20 11.69 6.76
N LEU A 553 13.26 11.05 7.28
CA LEU A 553 14.11 10.08 6.57
C LEU A 553 14.14 8.73 7.32
N PRO A 554 13.16 7.83 7.07
CA PRO A 554 12.99 6.55 7.79
C PRO A 554 14.06 5.46 7.58
N GLY A 555 15.34 5.82 7.46
CA GLY A 555 16.48 4.90 7.41
C GLY A 555 17.83 5.53 7.82
N ASP A 556 17.87 6.81 8.19
CA ASP A 556 19.12 7.56 8.40
C ASP A 556 20.03 6.92 9.47
N GLU A 557 21.21 6.45 9.04
CA GLU A 557 22.15 5.76 9.93
C GLU A 557 22.79 6.70 10.94
N GLU A 558 23.11 7.93 10.52
CA GLU A 558 23.70 8.96 11.38
C GLU A 558 22.70 9.35 12.49
N GLY A 559 21.46 9.70 12.13
CA GLY A 559 20.41 10.06 13.07
C GLY A 559 20.05 8.94 14.03
N THR A 560 19.88 7.71 13.55
CA THR A 560 19.60 6.57 14.44
C THR A 560 20.76 6.28 15.40
N ALA A 561 22.02 6.42 14.97
CA ALA A 561 23.18 6.27 15.84
C ALA A 561 23.31 7.43 16.85
N ARG A 562 23.11 8.67 16.40
CA ARG A 562 23.18 9.91 17.20
C ARG A 562 22.10 9.97 18.28
N LEU A 563 20.85 9.74 17.90
CA LEU A 563 19.74 9.73 18.86
C LEU A 563 19.90 8.60 19.90
N ALA A 564 20.38 7.43 19.49
CA ALA A 564 20.71 6.35 20.43
C ALA A 564 21.92 6.68 21.34
N ALA A 565 22.88 7.51 20.90
CA ALA A 565 23.96 8.00 21.76
C ALA A 565 23.46 9.04 22.77
N LEU A 566 22.63 9.98 22.33
CA LEU A 566 22.00 11.02 23.17
C LEU A 566 21.07 10.41 24.23
N ALA A 567 20.28 9.40 23.86
CA ALA A 567 19.42 8.67 24.79
C ALA A 567 20.24 8.03 25.92
N ARG A 568 21.30 7.26 25.58
CA ARG A 568 22.25 6.68 26.55
C ARG A 568 22.93 7.74 27.41
N ALA A 569 23.34 8.87 26.84
CA ALA A 569 24.00 9.96 27.56
C ALA A 569 23.08 10.64 28.61
N SER A 570 21.75 10.51 28.47
CA SER A 570 20.77 11.04 29.42
C SER A 570 20.07 9.98 30.30
N GLY A 571 20.36 8.68 30.12
CA GLY A 571 19.59 7.61 30.77
C GLY A 571 18.14 7.50 30.28
N ASP A 572 17.86 7.91 29.04
CA ASP A 572 16.54 7.78 28.40
C ASP A 572 16.40 6.36 27.81
N ASP A 573 16.31 5.39 28.71
CA ASP A 573 16.25 3.96 28.37
C ASP A 573 14.96 3.62 27.61
N VAL A 574 13.85 4.31 27.89
CA VAL A 574 12.56 4.11 27.18
C VAL A 574 12.64 4.61 25.74
N GLY A 575 13.20 5.80 25.50
CA GLY A 575 13.43 6.32 24.16
C GLY A 575 14.43 5.46 23.36
N LEU A 576 15.47 4.94 24.03
CA LEU A 576 16.43 4.02 23.43
C LEU A 576 15.80 2.67 23.03
N GLU A 577 14.95 2.11 23.88
CA GLU A 577 14.20 0.87 23.61
C GLU A 577 13.31 1.03 22.38
N GLN A 578 12.48 2.08 22.35
CA GLN A 578 11.59 2.34 21.21
C GLN A 578 12.37 2.56 19.90
N LEU A 579 13.51 3.25 19.94
CA LEU A 579 14.39 3.43 18.79
C LEU A 579 14.91 2.07 18.27
N LEU A 580 15.44 1.22 19.16
CA LEU A 580 15.97 -0.09 18.80
C LEU A 580 14.88 -1.04 18.28
N MET A 581 13.70 -1.06 18.90
CA MET A 581 12.57 -1.85 18.42
C MET A 581 12.12 -1.40 17.02
N ASN A 582 12.03 -0.09 16.78
CA ASN A 582 11.66 0.48 15.48
C ASN A 582 12.68 0.16 14.38
N SER A 583 13.99 0.13 14.67
CA SER A 583 15.00 -0.26 13.69
C SER A 583 15.02 -1.77 13.42
N ILE A 584 14.88 -2.61 14.47
CA ILE A 584 14.78 -4.08 14.33
C ILE A 584 13.50 -4.49 13.57
N ALA A 585 12.41 -3.71 13.68
CA ALA A 585 11.17 -3.95 12.92
C ALA A 585 11.33 -3.65 11.42
N ARG A 586 12.17 -2.67 11.04
CA ARG A 586 12.50 -2.36 9.64
C ARG A 586 13.52 -3.35 9.07
N GLU A 587 14.57 -3.64 9.82
CA GLU A 587 15.67 -4.55 9.45
C GLU A 587 15.74 -5.73 10.44
N PRO A 588 14.93 -6.80 10.28
CA PRO A 588 14.89 -7.92 11.22
C PRO A 588 16.05 -8.91 11.09
N ARG A 589 17.05 -8.64 10.23
CA ARG A 589 18.20 -9.52 9.90
C ARG A 589 19.44 -8.70 9.57
N GLY A 590 20.61 -9.32 9.64
CA GLY A 590 21.90 -8.69 9.33
C GLY A 590 22.69 -8.22 10.56
N PRO A 591 23.96 -7.81 10.40
CA PRO A 591 24.85 -7.50 11.52
C PRO A 591 24.35 -6.34 12.39
N ARG A 592 23.71 -5.32 11.78
CA ARG A 592 23.08 -4.20 12.48
C ARG A 592 21.95 -4.68 13.40
N ALA A 593 21.06 -5.54 12.90
CA ALA A 593 19.97 -6.14 13.66
C ALA A 593 20.47 -6.98 14.85
N ARG A 594 21.58 -7.72 14.68
CA ARG A 594 22.22 -8.49 15.76
C ARG A 594 22.73 -7.57 16.86
N GLN A 595 23.51 -6.54 16.52
CA GLN A 595 24.03 -5.55 17.46
C GLN A 595 22.91 -4.82 18.19
N GLN A 596 21.85 -4.41 17.48
CA GLN A 596 20.70 -3.73 18.07
C GLN A 596 19.90 -4.64 19.01
N ARG A 597 19.72 -5.92 18.68
CA ARG A 597 19.08 -6.92 19.56
C ARG A 597 19.90 -7.19 20.83
N MET A 598 21.23 -7.25 20.74
CA MET A 598 22.08 -7.39 21.93
C MET A 598 22.09 -6.11 22.77
N ALA A 599 22.00 -4.92 22.15
CA ALA A 599 21.83 -3.66 22.87
C ALA A 599 20.48 -3.57 23.60
N LEU A 600 19.40 -4.02 22.96
CA LEU A 600 18.06 -4.11 23.56
C LEU A 600 18.00 -5.13 24.71
N LEU A 601 18.66 -6.28 24.55
CA LEU A 601 18.79 -7.27 25.63
C LEU A 601 19.46 -6.68 26.88
N MET A 602 20.62 -6.03 26.72
CA MET A 602 21.33 -5.39 27.85
C MET A 602 20.50 -4.29 28.53
N LEU A 603 19.59 -3.65 27.79
CA LEU A 603 18.69 -2.63 28.30
C LEU A 603 17.56 -3.24 29.14
N MET A 604 16.91 -4.28 28.61
CA MET A 604 15.89 -5.06 29.33
C MET A 604 16.45 -5.69 30.61
N GLU A 605 17.66 -6.27 30.55
CA GLU A 605 18.34 -6.86 31.71
C GLU A 605 18.66 -5.84 32.81
N ARG A 606 19.12 -4.62 32.47
CA ARG A 606 19.31 -3.52 33.44
C ARG A 606 18.00 -3.10 34.11
N SER A 607 16.90 -3.09 33.36
CA SER A 607 15.57 -2.80 33.89
C SER A 607 14.89 -3.98 34.61
N GLY A 608 15.57 -5.13 34.74
CA GLY A 608 15.04 -6.33 35.41
C GLY A 608 14.00 -7.13 34.64
N ARG A 609 13.68 -6.77 33.38
CA ARG A 609 12.61 -7.37 32.57
C ARG A 609 13.03 -8.69 31.90
N GLN A 610 13.39 -9.67 32.71
CA GLN A 610 13.95 -10.97 32.26
C GLN A 610 13.02 -11.77 31.34
N ALA A 611 11.69 -11.71 31.54
CA ALA A 611 10.72 -12.40 30.69
C ALA A 611 10.65 -11.79 29.27
N GLU A 612 10.70 -10.46 29.17
CA GLU A 612 10.71 -9.73 27.88
C GLU A 612 12.04 -9.92 27.15
N ALA A 613 13.15 -9.98 27.90
CA ALA A 613 14.47 -10.34 27.37
C ALA A 613 14.47 -11.76 26.75
N LEU A 614 13.83 -12.74 27.41
CA LEU A 614 13.69 -14.11 26.90
C LEU A 614 12.85 -14.18 25.61
N GLU A 615 11.68 -13.56 25.55
CA GLU A 615 10.87 -13.55 24.31
C GLU A 615 11.54 -12.71 23.19
N THR A 616 12.27 -11.65 23.54
CA THR A 616 13.11 -10.89 22.57
C THR A 616 14.20 -11.77 21.98
N LEU A 617 14.91 -12.56 22.79
CA LEU A 617 15.91 -13.53 22.34
C LEU A 617 15.28 -14.66 21.50
N LYS A 618 14.13 -15.17 21.89
CA LYS A 618 13.33 -16.16 21.13
C LYS A 618 12.91 -15.62 19.77
N SER A 619 12.55 -14.33 19.68
CA SER A 619 12.29 -13.65 18.41
C SER A 619 13.56 -13.52 17.56
N ALA A 620 14.71 -13.25 18.19
CA ALA A 620 16.00 -13.07 17.52
C ALA A 620 16.48 -14.36 16.85
N VAL A 621 16.42 -15.50 17.56
CA VAL A 621 16.84 -16.81 17.02
C VAL A 621 15.88 -17.34 15.95
N ARG A 622 14.58 -17.06 16.06
CA ARG A 622 13.59 -17.33 15.00
C ARG A 622 13.85 -16.49 13.74
N ALA A 623 14.22 -15.22 13.91
CA ALA A 623 14.51 -14.32 12.79
C ALA A 623 15.83 -14.68 12.08
N GLU A 624 16.87 -15.03 12.84
CA GLU A 624 18.18 -15.46 12.33
C GLU A 624 18.71 -16.74 13.03
N PRO A 625 18.36 -17.94 12.53
CA PRO A 625 18.83 -19.20 13.09
C PRO A 625 20.36 -19.40 13.07
N GLY A 626 21.10 -18.63 12.28
CA GLY A 626 22.57 -18.62 12.30
C GLY A 626 23.21 -17.71 13.36
N HIS A 627 22.43 -17.02 14.20
CA HIS A 627 22.98 -16.06 15.16
C HIS A 627 23.40 -16.72 16.48
N ARG A 628 24.62 -17.30 16.49
CA ARG A 628 25.26 -17.96 17.65
C ARG A 628 25.06 -17.23 18.98
N GLU A 629 25.27 -15.92 19.02
CA GLU A 629 25.27 -15.16 20.28
C GLU A 629 23.87 -14.99 20.88
N ALA A 630 22.83 -14.87 20.04
CA ALA A 630 21.44 -14.95 20.53
C ALA A 630 21.08 -16.37 20.99
N TRP A 631 21.57 -17.43 20.35
CA TRP A 631 21.34 -18.81 20.82
C TRP A 631 22.00 -19.08 22.17
N LEU A 632 23.26 -18.65 22.35
CA LEU A 632 23.98 -18.78 23.63
C LEU A 632 23.29 -17.96 24.74
N ALA A 633 22.91 -16.71 24.45
CA ALA A 633 22.18 -15.90 25.41
C ALA A 633 20.81 -16.52 25.77
N TYR A 634 20.03 -16.98 24.78
CA TYR A 634 18.74 -17.65 25.02
C TYR A 634 18.89 -18.89 25.89
N ALA A 635 19.85 -19.77 25.55
CA ALA A 635 20.18 -20.94 26.36
C ALA A 635 20.57 -20.55 27.80
N GLU A 636 21.43 -19.54 27.99
CA GLU A 636 21.92 -19.17 29.31
C GLU A 636 20.85 -18.54 30.20
N ARG A 637 19.89 -17.79 29.65
CA ARG A 637 18.76 -17.26 30.43
C ARG A 637 17.75 -18.37 30.77
N LEU A 638 17.52 -19.34 29.88
CA LEU A 638 16.71 -20.52 30.21
C LEU A 638 17.35 -21.41 31.28
N ILE A 639 18.69 -21.57 31.28
CA ILE A 639 19.45 -22.30 32.30
C ILE A 639 19.40 -21.58 33.67
N ALA A 640 19.33 -20.24 33.67
CA ALA A 640 19.19 -19.44 34.89
C ALA A 640 17.76 -19.45 35.44
N ASP A 641 16.74 -19.42 34.58
CA ASP A 641 15.32 -19.53 34.94
C ASP A 641 14.97 -20.93 35.48
N GLY A 642 15.52 -21.97 34.85
CA GLY A 642 15.44 -23.36 35.32
C GLY A 642 14.07 -24.03 35.23
N THR A 643 13.02 -23.34 34.79
CA THR A 643 11.72 -23.98 34.55
C THR A 643 11.65 -24.73 33.21
N ARG A 644 12.61 -24.51 32.29
CA ARG A 644 12.56 -24.98 30.89
C ARG A 644 13.86 -25.60 30.39
N ASP A 645 14.46 -26.49 31.17
CA ASP A 645 15.72 -27.13 30.80
C ASP A 645 15.67 -27.90 29.45
N GLY A 646 14.49 -28.39 29.04
CA GLY A 646 14.28 -28.96 27.71
C GLY A 646 14.48 -27.95 26.56
N GLU A 647 13.94 -26.73 26.71
CA GLU A 647 14.21 -25.63 25.76
C GLU A 647 15.68 -25.19 25.81
N ALA A 648 16.30 -25.20 27.00
CA ALA A 648 17.71 -24.84 27.16
C ALA A 648 18.66 -25.80 26.41
N ALA A 649 18.43 -27.11 26.49
CA ALA A 649 19.20 -28.09 25.74
C ALA A 649 19.02 -27.93 24.22
N TRP A 650 17.79 -27.67 23.77
CA TRP A 650 17.50 -27.37 22.36
C TRP A 650 18.21 -26.09 21.87
N ALA A 651 18.22 -25.04 22.68
CA ALA A 651 18.94 -23.80 22.39
C ALA A 651 20.46 -23.97 22.37
N LEU A 652 21.03 -24.80 23.27
CA LEU A 652 22.46 -25.16 23.25
C LEU A 652 22.83 -25.98 22.00
N GLU A 653 21.98 -26.90 21.54
CA GLU A 653 22.20 -27.62 20.28
C GLU A 653 22.25 -26.66 19.08
N HIS A 654 21.33 -25.69 19.01
CA HIS A 654 21.32 -24.69 17.94
C HIS A 654 22.48 -23.69 18.05
N ALA A 655 22.94 -23.36 19.26
CA ALA A 655 24.18 -22.61 19.46
C ALA A 655 25.41 -23.36 18.94
N ALA A 656 25.47 -24.68 19.15
CA ALA A 656 26.56 -25.53 18.70
C ALA A 656 26.59 -25.67 17.16
N THR A 657 25.43 -25.85 16.52
CA THR A 657 25.35 -25.91 15.04
C THR A 657 25.65 -24.56 14.39
N ALA A 658 25.19 -23.44 14.98
CA ALA A 658 25.45 -22.08 14.50
C ALA A 658 26.84 -21.52 14.83
N THR A 659 27.74 -22.30 15.44
CA THR A 659 29.13 -21.89 15.72
C THR A 659 30.06 -22.40 14.62
N ASP A 660 30.70 -21.52 13.86
CA ASP A 660 31.62 -21.91 12.77
C ASP A 660 32.98 -22.44 13.25
N ASP A 661 33.52 -21.89 14.35
CA ASP A 661 34.78 -22.31 14.96
C ASP A 661 34.67 -23.76 15.49
N PRO A 662 35.46 -24.73 14.97
CA PRO A 662 35.36 -26.12 15.37
C PRO A 662 35.78 -26.38 16.83
N ALA A 663 36.69 -25.58 17.40
CA ALA A 663 37.14 -25.73 18.78
C ALA A 663 36.09 -25.23 19.78
N LEU A 664 35.42 -24.12 19.47
CA LEU A 664 34.26 -23.65 20.25
C LEU A 664 33.04 -24.57 20.06
N ARG A 665 32.79 -25.03 18.82
CA ARG A 665 31.75 -26.02 18.50
C ARG A 665 31.92 -27.30 19.32
N LEU A 666 33.14 -27.85 19.40
CA LEU A 666 33.46 -29.01 20.25
C LEU A 666 33.10 -28.76 21.73
N ARG A 667 33.53 -27.62 22.29
CA ARG A 667 33.23 -27.25 23.69
C ARG A 667 31.73 -27.12 23.95
N LEU A 668 30.94 -26.66 22.98
CA LEU A 668 29.48 -26.57 23.10
C LEU A 668 28.81 -27.95 23.06
N TRP A 669 29.25 -28.89 22.21
CA TRP A 669 28.74 -30.27 22.27
C TRP A 669 29.11 -30.96 23.59
N GLN A 670 30.31 -30.72 24.14
CA GLN A 670 30.72 -31.21 25.47
C GLN A 670 29.95 -30.54 26.63
N ARG A 671 29.48 -29.28 26.47
CA ARG A 671 28.58 -28.60 27.41
C ARG A 671 27.18 -29.21 27.36
N LEU A 672 26.66 -29.48 26.16
CA LEU A 672 25.34 -30.07 25.93
C LEU A 672 25.25 -31.53 26.45
N GLY A 673 26.25 -32.38 26.16
CA GLY A 673 26.27 -33.77 26.64
C GLY A 673 26.17 -33.85 28.17
N ARG A 674 27.01 -33.08 28.87
CA ARG A 674 26.93 -32.93 30.33
C ARG A 674 25.61 -32.35 30.80
N PHE A 675 25.07 -31.32 30.15
CA PHE A 675 23.78 -30.74 30.53
C PHE A 675 22.63 -31.76 30.44
N CYS A 676 22.57 -32.56 29.38
CA CYS A 676 21.60 -33.64 29.25
C CYS A 676 21.77 -34.71 30.34
N ARG A 677 23.01 -35.10 30.64
CA ARG A 677 23.36 -36.11 31.65
C ARG A 677 23.05 -35.66 33.08
N GLU A 678 23.51 -34.47 33.44
CA GLU A 678 23.56 -33.96 34.83
C GLU A 678 22.25 -33.30 35.26
N ARG A 679 21.52 -32.67 34.32
CA ARG A 679 20.36 -31.81 34.64
C ARG A 679 19.03 -32.24 34.01
N LEU A 680 19.06 -32.89 32.84
CA LEU A 680 17.86 -33.53 32.27
C LEU A 680 17.73 -35.04 32.59
N ALA A 681 18.77 -35.64 33.19
CA ALA A 681 18.89 -37.09 33.41
C ALA A 681 18.75 -37.98 32.14
N ASP A 682 18.84 -37.38 30.94
CA ASP A 682 18.73 -38.08 29.66
C ASP A 682 20.12 -38.57 29.22
N THR A 683 20.48 -39.75 29.71
CA THR A 683 21.74 -40.43 29.40
C THR A 683 21.85 -40.82 27.93
N ALA A 684 20.73 -41.16 27.27
CA ALA A 684 20.70 -41.56 25.87
C ALA A 684 21.05 -40.39 24.94
N ARG A 685 20.48 -39.19 25.18
CA ARG A 685 20.86 -37.97 24.47
C ARG A 685 22.28 -37.54 24.83
N ALA A 686 22.66 -37.59 26.10
CA ALA A 686 24.03 -37.28 26.51
C ALA A 686 25.08 -38.08 25.72
N GLU A 687 24.91 -39.42 25.64
CA GLU A 687 25.81 -40.29 24.89
C GLU A 687 25.91 -39.93 23.40
N THR A 688 24.81 -39.52 22.75
CA THR A 688 24.86 -39.17 21.31
C THR A 688 25.58 -37.84 21.07
N TYR A 689 25.39 -36.85 21.94
CA TYR A 689 26.13 -35.58 21.87
C TYR A 689 27.61 -35.74 22.24
N GLU A 690 27.93 -36.62 23.19
CA GLU A 690 29.31 -36.94 23.58
C GLU A 690 30.05 -37.70 22.47
N LYS A 691 29.43 -38.72 21.84
CA LYS A 691 30.00 -39.41 20.66
C LYS A 691 30.22 -38.46 19.48
N ARG A 692 29.35 -37.45 19.31
CA ARG A 692 29.50 -36.37 18.31
C ARG A 692 30.66 -35.44 18.64
N ALA A 693 30.85 -35.10 19.92
CA ALA A 693 32.00 -34.35 20.40
C ALA A 693 33.32 -35.13 20.21
N GLU A 694 33.37 -36.41 20.60
CA GLU A 694 34.54 -37.27 20.39
C GLU A 694 34.95 -37.35 18.92
N LYS A 695 34.00 -37.52 17.99
CA LYS A 695 34.29 -37.53 16.55
C LYS A 695 34.98 -36.22 16.12
N MET A 696 34.44 -35.08 16.55
CA MET A 696 34.99 -33.76 16.25
C MET A 696 36.34 -33.51 16.91
N GLN A 697 36.58 -34.08 18.10
CA GLN A 697 37.88 -34.05 18.78
C GLN A 697 38.92 -34.88 18.03
N ARG A 698 38.56 -36.07 17.51
CA ARG A 698 39.44 -36.90 16.67
C ARG A 698 39.75 -36.19 15.35
N GLU A 699 38.74 -35.58 14.71
CA GLU A 699 38.92 -34.76 13.50
C GLU A 699 39.85 -33.55 13.76
N LEU A 700 39.72 -32.87 14.90
CA LEU A 700 40.62 -31.79 15.30
C LEU A 700 42.04 -32.27 15.60
N MET A 701 42.21 -33.44 16.22
CA MET A 701 43.53 -34.04 16.46
C MET A 701 44.21 -34.51 15.17
N GLN A 702 43.45 -34.99 14.18
CA GLN A 702 43.95 -35.37 12.85
C GLN A 702 44.33 -34.17 11.98
N ASN A 703 43.71 -33.00 12.20
CA ASN A 703 44.02 -31.75 11.50
C ASN A 703 44.91 -30.80 12.33
N ALA A 704 45.42 -31.24 13.49
CA ALA A 704 46.40 -30.48 14.25
C ALA A 704 47.77 -30.60 13.57
N PRO A 705 48.48 -29.49 13.30
CA PRO A 705 49.86 -29.56 12.84
C PRO A 705 50.73 -30.19 13.94
N GLU A 706 51.66 -31.07 13.56
CA GLU A 706 52.48 -31.82 14.51
C GLU A 706 53.26 -30.89 15.45
N PRO A 707 53.32 -31.19 16.76
CA PRO A 707 54.15 -30.44 17.69
C PRO A 707 55.63 -30.66 17.36
N SER A 708 56.31 -29.63 16.88
CA SER A 708 57.74 -29.65 16.59
C SER A 708 58.53 -30.16 17.81
N PRO A 709 59.41 -31.17 17.67
CA PRO A 709 60.06 -31.81 18.82
C PRO A 709 60.93 -30.81 19.58
N THR A 710 60.66 -30.67 20.88
CA THR A 710 61.47 -29.87 21.80
C THR A 710 62.84 -30.55 21.99
N PRO A 711 63.97 -29.85 21.73
CA PRO A 711 65.28 -30.41 22.03
C PRO A 711 65.50 -30.52 23.55
N GLY A 712 66.38 -31.44 23.94
CA GLY A 712 66.76 -31.70 25.33
C GLY A 712 67.47 -30.52 26.03
N PRO A 713 67.69 -30.62 27.34
CA PRO A 713 67.92 -29.46 28.21
C PRO A 713 69.31 -28.83 28.02
N SER A 714 69.32 -27.50 27.92
CA SER A 714 70.51 -26.69 28.24
C SER A 714 70.13 -25.34 28.85
N LEU A 715 70.70 -25.09 30.03
CA LEU A 715 70.78 -23.80 30.72
C LEU A 715 72.25 -23.62 31.13
N PRO A 716 72.76 -22.39 31.34
CA PRO A 716 72.27 -21.08 30.89
C PRO A 716 73.36 -20.28 30.14
N GLY A 717 72.99 -19.24 29.38
CA GLY A 717 73.96 -18.20 29.00
C GLY A 717 73.63 -17.33 27.79
N GLY A 718 73.80 -16.00 27.95
CA GLY A 718 74.03 -15.06 26.84
C GLY A 718 72.82 -14.19 26.43
N PRO A 719 73.04 -12.93 25.99
CA PRO A 719 71.97 -11.94 25.83
C PRO A 719 71.53 -11.66 24.37
N LEU A 720 70.43 -10.91 24.29
CA LEU A 720 69.80 -10.34 23.08
C LEU A 720 70.76 -9.55 22.17
N VAL A 721 70.66 -9.76 20.84
CA VAL A 721 71.11 -8.82 19.81
C VAL A 721 70.08 -8.77 18.66
N ILE A 722 69.78 -7.57 18.15
CA ILE A 722 68.84 -7.27 17.06
C ILE A 722 69.63 -6.94 15.78
N PRO A 723 69.31 -7.50 14.59
CA PRO A 723 69.10 -6.59 13.45
C PRO A 723 68.15 -7.05 12.30
N ALA A 724 67.39 -6.07 11.79
CA ALA A 724 67.21 -5.70 10.37
C ALA A 724 66.64 -6.64 9.27
N ARG A 725 65.41 -6.27 8.84
CA ARG A 725 65.00 -5.83 7.47
C ARG A 725 65.38 -6.62 6.19
N ARG A 726 64.38 -6.71 5.29
CA ARG A 726 64.41 -7.08 3.84
C ARG A 726 64.68 -8.58 3.57
N SER A 727 64.17 -9.21 2.50
CA SER A 727 63.33 -8.73 1.37
C SER A 727 62.33 -9.81 0.92
N VAL A 728 61.09 -9.43 0.58
CA VAL A 728 60.11 -10.36 -0.02
C VAL A 728 60.46 -10.61 -1.50
N LYS A 729 60.70 -11.88 -1.85
CA LYS A 729 60.73 -12.35 -3.25
C LYS A 729 59.31 -12.66 -3.76
N ARG A 730 59.17 -12.74 -5.09
CA ARG A 730 57.91 -12.93 -5.83
C ARG A 730 57.03 -14.08 -5.30
N ARG A 731 55.70 -13.89 -5.33
CA ARG A 731 54.73 -15.00 -5.28
C ARG A 731 54.84 -15.86 -6.55
N PRO A 732 54.67 -17.20 -6.46
CA PRO A 732 54.31 -18.03 -7.61
C PRO A 732 52.80 -17.91 -7.95
N SER A 733 52.38 -18.56 -9.04
CA SER A 733 51.01 -18.58 -9.57
C SER A 733 50.02 -19.42 -8.74
N GLY A 734 48.72 -19.21 -8.99
CA GLY A 734 47.64 -20.04 -8.43
C GLY A 734 47.59 -21.47 -9.00
N PRO A 735 46.72 -22.34 -8.45
CA PRO A 735 46.68 -23.76 -8.76
C PRO A 735 46.18 -24.06 -10.17
N GLN A 736 46.77 -25.08 -10.80
CA GLN A 736 46.27 -25.69 -12.03
C GLN A 736 45.19 -26.73 -11.69
N LEU A 737 44.14 -26.79 -12.50
CA LEU A 737 43.14 -27.87 -12.47
C LEU A 737 43.74 -29.14 -13.09
N SER A 738 43.35 -30.32 -12.62
CA SER A 738 43.85 -31.59 -13.16
C SER A 738 43.10 -32.04 -14.42
N GLU A 739 43.73 -32.87 -15.25
CA GLU A 739 43.12 -33.43 -16.47
C GLU A 739 41.80 -34.17 -16.19
N ALA A 740 41.66 -34.78 -15.01
CA ALA A 740 40.41 -35.42 -14.57
C ALA A 740 39.28 -34.40 -14.35
N GLN A 741 39.59 -33.21 -13.85
CA GLN A 741 38.63 -32.11 -13.68
C GLN A 741 38.27 -31.46 -15.02
N GLN A 742 39.23 -31.39 -15.96
CA GLN A 742 38.99 -30.91 -17.32
C GLN A 742 38.07 -31.87 -18.10
N LYS A 743 38.37 -33.18 -18.11
CA LYS A 743 37.52 -34.19 -18.75
C LYS A 743 36.10 -34.23 -18.16
N ALA A 744 35.96 -34.11 -16.84
CA ALA A 744 34.65 -34.02 -16.19
C ALA A 744 33.85 -32.75 -16.61
N PHE A 745 34.54 -31.67 -16.98
CA PHE A 745 33.91 -30.44 -17.47
C PHE A 745 33.52 -30.54 -18.95
N GLU A 746 34.39 -31.13 -19.79
CA GLU A 746 34.12 -31.40 -21.21
C GLU A 746 32.96 -32.39 -21.40
N GLU A 747 32.92 -33.47 -20.62
CA GLU A 747 31.82 -34.45 -20.65
C GLU A 747 30.48 -33.85 -20.19
N LEU A 748 30.51 -32.81 -19.36
CA LEU A 748 29.33 -32.06 -18.91
C LEU A 748 28.89 -31.02 -19.96
N ALA A 749 29.84 -30.37 -20.65
CA ALA A 749 29.54 -29.49 -21.77
C ALA A 749 28.91 -30.26 -22.95
N LEU A 750 29.42 -31.45 -23.28
CA LEU A 750 28.86 -32.29 -24.36
C LEU A 750 27.40 -32.69 -24.09
N LYS A 751 27.04 -32.92 -22.82
CA LYS A 751 25.68 -33.29 -22.38
C LYS A 751 24.69 -32.12 -22.37
N LEU A 752 25.15 -30.87 -22.54
CA LEU A 752 24.32 -29.66 -22.49
C LEU A 752 24.03 -29.05 -23.88
N GLY A 753 24.53 -29.63 -24.96
CA GLY A 753 24.05 -29.37 -26.34
C GLY A 753 24.31 -27.97 -26.91
N ALA A 754 25.07 -27.12 -26.23
CA ALA A 754 25.36 -25.76 -26.66
C ALA A 754 26.40 -25.73 -27.80
N ARG A 755 25.98 -25.39 -29.02
CA ARG A 755 26.92 -24.98 -30.08
C ARG A 755 27.59 -23.66 -29.69
N VAL A 756 28.91 -23.63 -29.78
CA VAL A 756 29.72 -22.40 -29.73
C VAL A 756 30.66 -22.41 -30.93
N GLU A 757 30.46 -21.49 -31.87
CA GLU A 757 31.45 -21.21 -32.91
C GLU A 757 32.45 -20.15 -32.38
N PRO A 758 33.75 -20.29 -32.65
CA PRO A 758 34.76 -19.41 -32.11
C PRO A 758 34.93 -18.13 -32.95
N HIS A 759 35.08 -16.99 -32.28
CA HIS A 759 35.67 -15.80 -32.89
C HIS A 759 36.66 -15.12 -31.95
N VAL A 760 37.78 -14.68 -32.52
CA VAL A 760 38.96 -14.17 -31.78
C VAL A 760 39.47 -12.91 -32.47
N PRO A 761 39.55 -11.80 -31.73
CA PRO A 761 40.73 -10.93 -31.76
C PRO A 761 41.35 -10.90 -30.35
N SER A 762 42.58 -11.39 -30.15
CA SER A 762 43.85 -10.70 -30.43
C SER A 762 44.12 -9.50 -29.51
N ARG A 763 45.25 -9.61 -28.79
CA ARG A 763 45.96 -8.54 -28.06
C ARG A 763 46.20 -7.30 -28.95
N ASP A 764 46.49 -6.09 -28.45
CA ASP A 764 47.51 -5.77 -27.44
C ASP A 764 47.29 -4.46 -26.63
N HIS A 765 48.17 -4.29 -25.62
CA HIS A 765 48.62 -3.12 -24.82
C HIS A 765 47.76 -1.81 -24.75
N VAL A 766 47.73 -1.04 -23.66
CA VAL A 766 48.85 -0.52 -22.81
C VAL A 766 48.44 -0.36 -21.33
N ARG A 767 49.43 -0.27 -20.42
CA ARG A 767 49.30 -0.11 -18.95
C ARG A 767 48.92 1.31 -18.50
N VAL A 768 48.12 1.41 -17.42
CA VAL A 768 48.43 2.24 -16.21
C VAL A 768 47.92 1.45 -14.98
N ALA A 769 48.52 1.61 -13.79
CA ALA A 769 48.18 0.86 -12.57
C ALA A 769 47.64 1.77 -11.43
N PRO A 770 46.70 1.30 -10.59
CA PRO A 770 46.14 2.08 -9.49
C PRO A 770 46.79 1.81 -8.11
N HIS A 771 47.21 2.87 -7.42
CA HIS A 771 47.69 2.91 -6.03
C HIS A 771 47.61 4.38 -5.56
N VAL A 772 47.34 4.76 -4.30
CA VAL A 772 47.29 4.03 -3.01
C VAL A 772 46.07 4.47 -2.20
N ALA A 773 45.56 3.62 -1.29
CA ALA A 773 44.75 4.06 -0.16
C ALA A 773 45.19 3.37 1.15
N ARG A 774 45.53 4.14 2.20
CA ARG A 774 45.36 3.86 3.64
C ARG A 774 46.17 4.81 4.54
N GLN A 775 45.73 4.88 5.81
CA GLN A 775 46.26 5.61 6.99
C GLN A 775 45.54 6.95 7.30
N LEU A 776 45.01 7.22 8.52
CA LEU A 776 44.96 6.43 9.77
C LEU A 776 43.61 6.59 10.53
N SER A 777 43.24 5.55 11.26
CA SER A 777 42.64 5.62 12.61
C SER A 777 43.19 4.41 13.41
N ALA A 778 43.23 4.37 14.74
CA ALA A 778 42.96 5.39 15.77
C ALA A 778 44.03 5.28 16.88
N ALA A 779 43.95 6.12 17.93
CA ALA A 779 44.74 5.98 19.15
C ALA A 779 43.87 6.36 20.37
N ASP A 780 44.02 5.65 21.49
CA ASP A 780 43.14 5.77 22.66
C ASP A 780 43.89 5.52 23.99
N SER A 781 43.57 6.31 25.02
CA SER A 781 44.00 6.23 26.44
C SER A 781 45.52 6.32 26.79
N GLY A 782 45.88 6.84 27.99
CA GLY A 782 47.22 6.58 28.59
C GLY A 782 48.03 7.68 29.33
N LEU A 783 47.44 8.44 30.27
CA LEU A 783 48.04 9.01 31.51
C LEU A 783 49.55 9.43 31.61
N ILE A 784 49.80 10.72 31.98
CA ILE A 784 50.68 11.25 33.10
C ILE A 784 52.16 10.76 33.19
N PRO A 785 53.23 11.62 33.34
CA PRO A 785 53.30 12.82 34.22
C PRO A 785 54.11 14.07 33.72
N ARG A 786 54.23 15.11 34.57
CA ARG A 786 55.26 16.19 34.53
C ARG A 786 56.54 15.74 35.26
N PRO A 787 57.76 16.13 34.83
CA PRO A 787 58.55 17.15 35.58
C PRO A 787 59.44 18.08 34.67
N VAL A 788 59.58 19.41 34.84
CA VAL A 788 60.40 20.25 35.77
C VAL A 788 61.71 20.84 35.16
N LEU A 789 61.75 22.20 35.07
CA LEU A 789 62.89 23.17 35.11
C LEU A 789 64.02 23.28 34.05
N ARG A 790 64.23 24.56 33.63
CA ARG A 790 65.49 25.25 33.19
C ARG A 790 66.09 24.81 31.85
N LYS A 791 66.77 25.66 31.05
CA LYS A 791 67.14 27.11 31.10
C LYS A 791 67.07 27.63 29.62
N ASP A 792 67.32 28.88 29.19
CA ASP A 792 67.92 30.09 29.79
C ASP A 792 67.40 31.40 29.12
N ALA A 793 68.02 32.56 29.38
CA ALA A 793 67.85 33.84 28.67
C ALA A 793 69.21 34.35 28.07
N PRO A 794 69.30 35.49 27.32
CA PRO A 794 69.32 36.83 27.98
C PRO A 794 68.85 38.07 27.14
N LEU A 795 68.68 39.21 27.84
CA LEU A 795 68.77 40.63 27.37
C LEU A 795 67.70 41.17 26.36
N ALA A 796 67.23 42.44 26.41
CA ALA A 796 67.46 43.57 27.34
C ALA A 796 66.27 44.57 27.41
N GLU A 797 66.25 45.42 28.45
CA GLU A 797 65.41 46.63 28.66
C GLU A 797 66.17 47.93 28.18
N PRO A 798 65.77 49.22 28.40
CA PRO A 798 64.63 49.79 29.18
C PRO A 798 63.91 51.06 28.60
N ILE A 799 62.83 51.52 29.28
CA ILE A 799 62.66 52.88 29.90
C ILE A 799 61.17 53.23 30.22
N ARG A 800 60.88 53.50 31.52
CA ARG A 800 59.85 54.38 32.19
C ARG A 800 58.39 54.45 31.65
N GLY A 801 57.31 54.43 32.45
CA GLY A 801 57.09 54.55 33.91
C GLY A 801 56.20 55.79 34.26
N GLY A 802 55.31 55.84 35.27
CA GLY A 802 54.92 54.93 36.38
C GLY A 802 53.92 55.61 37.36
N ALA A 803 53.74 55.07 38.59
CA ALA A 803 52.85 55.54 39.70
C ALA A 803 51.31 55.30 39.51
N ALA A 804 50.44 55.20 40.55
CA ALA A 804 50.59 55.33 42.01
C ALA A 804 49.65 54.38 42.82
N SER A 805 49.80 54.38 44.16
CA SER A 805 49.12 53.52 45.16
C SER A 805 47.77 54.07 45.68
N VAL A 806 46.91 53.22 46.29
CA VAL A 806 46.34 53.42 47.66
C VAL A 806 45.61 52.16 48.17
N LYS A 807 45.48 52.01 49.50
CA LYS A 807 44.73 50.94 50.21
C LYS A 807 43.43 51.47 50.82
N THR A 808 42.37 50.68 50.88
CA THR A 808 41.41 50.63 52.02
C THR A 808 40.54 49.37 51.99
N SER A 809 39.87 49.05 53.10
CA SER A 809 39.06 47.84 53.30
C SER A 809 37.94 48.07 54.32
N LEU A 810 36.85 47.28 54.24
CA LEU A 810 35.75 47.17 55.22
C LEU A 810 34.82 48.41 55.34
N PRO A 811 33.62 48.29 55.96
CA PRO A 811 33.05 47.15 56.69
C PRO A 811 31.72 46.59 56.13
N ALA A 812 31.22 45.54 56.79
CA ALA A 812 29.90 44.95 56.58
C ALA A 812 28.93 45.30 57.72
N LEU A 813 27.63 45.13 57.49
CA LEU A 813 26.58 45.18 58.53
C LEU A 813 25.59 43.99 58.39
N PRO A 814 25.56 43.05 59.36
CA PRO A 814 24.38 42.23 59.69
C PRO A 814 23.49 43.05 60.69
N PRO A 815 22.40 42.54 61.35
CA PRO A 815 22.03 41.13 61.57
C PRO A 815 20.50 40.82 61.59
N VAL A 816 20.18 39.68 62.23
CA VAL A 816 18.91 39.24 62.86
C VAL A 816 18.07 38.22 62.07
N LYS A 817 17.49 37.28 62.83
CA LYS A 817 16.67 36.12 62.43
C LYS A 817 15.26 36.30 62.98
N THR A 818 14.24 35.77 62.32
CA THR A 818 13.06 35.16 62.98
C THR A 818 12.36 34.15 62.07
N SER A 819 11.47 33.34 62.66
CA SER A 819 10.81 32.18 62.05
C SER A 819 9.47 32.48 61.37
N ALA A 820 8.90 31.47 60.70
CA ALA A 820 7.52 31.45 60.19
C ALA A 820 6.46 31.69 61.30
N PRO A 821 5.23 32.06 60.93
CA PRO A 821 4.21 31.02 60.73
C PRO A 821 3.36 31.22 59.45
N SER A 822 2.20 30.55 59.37
CA SER A 822 1.32 30.43 58.20
C SER A 822 -0.08 31.06 58.39
N LEU A 823 -0.84 31.11 57.29
CA LEU A 823 -2.31 31.31 57.17
C LEU A 823 -2.84 32.79 57.12
N PRO A 824 -4.07 33.03 56.59
CA PRO A 824 -4.43 34.18 55.70
C PRO A 824 -5.50 35.14 56.35
N PRO A 825 -6.43 35.90 55.66
CA PRO A 825 -6.72 36.11 54.21
C PRO A 825 -7.18 37.56 53.75
N VAL A 826 -7.68 37.63 52.49
CA VAL A 826 -8.63 38.60 51.84
C VAL A 826 -8.10 39.94 51.26
N ILE A 827 -8.81 40.42 50.20
CA ILE A 827 -8.82 41.74 49.51
C ILE A 827 -7.64 41.94 48.51
N VAL A 828 -7.81 41.82 47.17
CA VAL A 828 -8.53 42.68 46.16
C VAL A 828 -7.69 43.95 45.84
N GLU A 829 -7.42 44.36 44.59
CA GLU A 829 -8.17 44.27 43.31
C GLU A 829 -7.30 44.20 42.01
N GLN A 830 -7.96 43.89 40.89
CA GLN A 830 -7.68 44.06 39.43
C GLN A 830 -6.29 44.46 38.85
N GLU A 831 -5.95 43.80 37.73
CA GLU A 831 -5.56 44.49 36.48
C GLU A 831 -6.13 43.69 35.28
N ASP A 832 -6.76 44.35 34.29
CA ASP A 832 -7.63 43.72 33.29
C ASP A 832 -6.98 43.43 31.92
N THR A 833 -7.38 42.33 31.27
CA THR A 833 -7.09 42.06 29.85
C THR A 833 -8.38 41.74 29.07
N PRO A 834 -8.70 42.42 27.96
CA PRO A 834 -9.94 42.21 27.23
C PRO A 834 -9.92 40.93 26.38
N ALA A 835 -10.95 40.09 26.53
CA ALA A 835 -11.19 38.93 25.67
C ALA A 835 -12.24 39.25 24.57
N PRO A 836 -12.06 38.77 23.32
CA PRO A 836 -13.03 39.02 22.25
C PRO A 836 -14.32 38.23 22.46
N GLN A 837 -15.46 38.86 22.19
CA GLN A 837 -16.80 38.30 22.44
C GLN A 837 -17.34 37.49 21.26
N HIS A 838 -18.02 36.39 21.58
CA HIS A 838 -18.91 35.66 20.70
C HIS A 838 -20.33 36.24 20.77
N PRO A 839 -20.94 36.65 19.65
CA PRO A 839 -22.34 36.33 19.37
C PRO A 839 -22.43 34.84 18.90
N TRP A 840 -23.56 34.14 18.92
CA TRP A 840 -24.99 34.54 18.94
C TRP A 840 -25.79 33.71 19.99
N ASP A 841 -27.13 33.77 19.94
CA ASP A 841 -28.14 33.36 20.96
C ASP A 841 -28.36 34.46 22.01
N GLU A 842 -29.56 34.98 22.32
CA GLU A 842 -30.96 34.66 21.93
C GLU A 842 -31.87 35.94 22.03
N ASP A 843 -33.22 35.78 21.92
CA ASP A 843 -34.33 36.67 22.40
C ASP A 843 -34.91 37.86 21.57
N GLU A 844 -36.06 37.56 20.95
CA GLU A 844 -37.40 38.21 20.98
C GLU A 844 -37.68 39.74 20.81
N ALA A 845 -38.51 40.02 19.79
CA ALA A 845 -39.71 40.89 19.78
C ALA A 845 -39.67 42.40 20.14
N LEU A 846 -40.03 43.27 19.17
CA LEU A 846 -41.39 43.84 19.12
C LEU A 846 -41.76 44.51 17.76
N ALA A 847 -43.04 44.90 17.65
CA ALA A 847 -43.77 45.31 16.45
C ALA A 847 -43.30 46.57 15.66
N GLY A 848 -43.17 46.39 14.34
CA GLY A 848 -44.15 46.96 13.38
C GLY A 848 -43.86 48.28 12.64
N LYS A 849 -44.46 48.38 11.43
CA LYS A 849 -44.69 49.60 10.60
C LYS A 849 -43.43 50.28 10.00
N THR A 850 -43.46 51.00 8.88
CA THR A 850 -44.34 51.10 7.67
C THR A 850 -43.58 51.96 6.65
N SER A 851 -43.69 51.66 5.35
CA SER A 851 -43.54 52.65 4.26
C SER A 851 -42.17 53.38 4.13
N GLU A 852 -41.84 54.18 3.12
CA GLU A 852 -42.42 54.51 1.79
C GLU A 852 -41.26 54.90 0.81
N LEU A 853 -41.56 55.01 -0.49
CA LEU A 853 -41.08 55.99 -1.53
C LEU A 853 -39.83 56.87 -1.26
N GLN A 854 -38.99 57.33 -2.22
CA GLN A 854 -38.82 57.29 -3.69
C GLN A 854 -37.35 57.76 -3.98
N LEU A 855 -36.62 57.37 -5.04
CA LEU A 855 -36.63 57.89 -6.45
C LEU A 855 -36.59 59.44 -6.58
N PRO A 856 -35.99 60.02 -7.66
CA PRO A 856 -35.60 59.40 -8.94
C PRO A 856 -34.22 59.81 -9.53
N GLU A 857 -33.94 59.33 -10.77
CA GLU A 857 -33.15 59.97 -11.88
C GLU A 857 -31.67 60.39 -11.66
N ASP A 858 -30.74 60.28 -12.62
CA ASP A 858 -30.53 59.45 -13.84
C ASP A 858 -29.01 59.60 -14.23
N VAL A 859 -28.33 59.07 -15.25
CA VAL A 859 -28.64 58.43 -16.55
C VAL A 859 -27.65 57.26 -16.79
N THR A 860 -27.96 56.39 -17.76
CA THR A 860 -27.14 55.23 -18.23
C THR A 860 -26.56 55.50 -19.65
N PRO A 861 -25.96 54.57 -20.44
CA PRO A 861 -25.56 53.17 -20.17
C PRO A 861 -24.18 52.70 -20.74
N ALA A 862 -23.71 51.55 -20.22
CA ALA A 862 -23.03 50.45 -20.96
C ALA A 862 -21.65 50.70 -21.66
N PRO A 863 -20.93 49.64 -22.11
CA PRO A 863 -21.16 48.20 -21.96
C PRO A 863 -20.16 47.48 -21.01
N ALA A 864 -20.37 46.18 -20.78
CA ALA A 864 -19.57 45.35 -19.88
C ALA A 864 -19.12 44.04 -20.53
N GLU A 865 -18.00 43.49 -20.04
CA GLU A 865 -17.57 42.10 -20.25
C GLU A 865 -17.69 41.31 -18.92
N PRO A 866 -17.82 39.96 -18.96
CA PRO A 866 -18.28 39.18 -17.81
C PRO A 866 -17.19 38.82 -16.80
N ALA A 867 -17.59 38.66 -15.54
CA ALA A 867 -16.77 38.16 -14.43
C ALA A 867 -17.16 36.74 -14.00
N ASP A 868 -16.28 36.07 -13.25
CA ASP A 868 -16.38 34.66 -12.87
C ASP A 868 -17.54 34.32 -11.91
N VAL A 869 -17.98 33.05 -11.95
CA VAL A 869 -19.02 32.50 -11.07
C VAL A 869 -18.37 31.67 -9.95
N VAL A 870 -18.68 32.01 -8.70
CA VAL A 870 -18.27 31.29 -7.50
C VAL A 870 -19.32 30.23 -7.12
N GLU A 871 -18.89 29.10 -6.55
CA GLU A 871 -19.78 28.00 -6.15
C GLU A 871 -20.64 28.34 -4.93
N GLU A 872 -21.94 28.02 -4.99
CA GLU A 872 -22.89 28.21 -3.89
C GLU A 872 -23.08 26.90 -3.09
N ILE A 873 -23.01 27.00 -1.77
CA ILE A 873 -23.07 25.87 -0.83
C ILE A 873 -24.53 25.59 -0.45
N VAL A 874 -25.02 24.38 -0.73
CA VAL A 874 -26.39 23.97 -0.37
C VAL A 874 -26.45 23.53 1.09
N SER A 875 -27.19 24.30 1.91
CA SER A 875 -27.51 23.96 3.30
C SER A 875 -28.69 22.98 3.41
N ASP A 876 -28.57 21.98 4.29
CA ASP A 876 -29.67 21.11 4.71
C ASP A 876 -30.40 21.76 5.92
N GLU A 877 -31.62 22.25 5.76
CA GLU A 877 -32.65 22.23 6.83
C GLU A 877 -34.06 22.55 6.29
N LEU A 878 -34.97 21.58 6.39
CA LEU A 878 -36.43 21.74 6.19
C LEU A 878 -37.16 20.58 6.91
N GLU A 879 -37.92 20.91 7.95
CA GLU A 879 -38.87 20.01 8.61
C GLU A 879 -40.18 20.78 8.87
N VAL A 880 -41.33 20.22 8.48
CA VAL A 880 -42.69 20.78 8.67
C VAL A 880 -43.66 19.60 8.98
N PRO A 881 -44.68 19.76 9.85
CA PRO A 881 -45.41 18.62 10.46
C PRO A 881 -46.52 17.97 9.61
N ASP A 882 -47.21 17.00 10.23
CA ASP A 882 -48.19 16.06 9.66
C ASP A 882 -49.67 16.41 10.01
N GLU A 883 -50.60 15.56 9.54
CA GLU A 883 -52.07 15.51 9.67
C GLU A 883 -52.91 16.12 8.52
N GLY A 884 -53.97 15.40 8.11
CA GLY A 884 -54.93 15.84 7.08
C GLY A 884 -55.72 14.77 6.29
N ASP A 885 -55.91 13.55 6.81
CA ASP A 885 -56.55 12.40 6.13
C ASP A 885 -57.79 12.70 5.26
N ARG A 886 -57.83 12.14 4.04
CA ARG A 886 -59.01 11.41 3.50
C ARG A 886 -58.74 10.58 2.22
N ARG A 887 -58.88 9.25 2.34
CA ARG A 887 -59.71 8.33 1.48
C ARG A 887 -59.46 8.34 -0.06
N ARG A 888 -59.20 7.24 -0.79
CA ARG A 888 -59.14 5.76 -0.60
C ARG A 888 -57.99 5.26 -1.53
N GLY A 889 -57.21 4.20 -1.30
CA GLY A 889 -57.56 2.80 -0.96
C GLY A 889 -57.73 1.95 -2.24
N PRO A 890 -57.24 0.69 -2.37
CA PRO A 890 -56.82 -0.25 -1.31
C PRO A 890 -55.39 -0.86 -1.44
N VAL A 891 -55.02 -1.65 -0.43
CA VAL A 891 -53.79 -2.47 -0.23
C VAL A 891 -54.18 -3.95 -0.39
N PRO A 892 -53.41 -4.85 -1.07
CA PRO A 892 -52.21 -5.54 -0.51
C PRO A 892 -51.03 -5.71 -1.52
N GLN A 893 -49.75 -5.83 -1.14
CA GLN A 893 -49.05 -6.76 -0.21
C GLN A 893 -49.16 -8.25 -0.61
N PRO A 894 -48.15 -9.11 -0.28
CA PRO A 894 -46.75 -8.88 0.11
C PRO A 894 -45.85 -9.35 -1.09
N PRO A 895 -44.71 -10.08 -1.00
CA PRO A 895 -43.70 -10.26 0.06
C PRO A 895 -42.20 -10.16 -0.37
N ARG A 896 -41.31 -10.01 0.63
CA ARG A 896 -39.97 -10.65 0.78
C ARG A 896 -38.76 -10.34 -0.12
N GLU A 897 -37.59 -10.48 0.54
CA GLU A 897 -36.30 -11.05 0.10
C GLU A 897 -35.94 -10.92 -1.40
N SER A 898 -34.86 -10.23 -1.78
CA SER A 898 -33.50 -10.69 -1.44
C SER A 898 -32.41 -9.63 -1.60
N GLU A 899 -31.32 -9.82 -0.85
CA GLU A 899 -29.92 -9.89 -1.30
C GLU A 899 -29.66 -9.52 -2.79
N GLU A 900 -28.62 -8.76 -3.18
CA GLU A 900 -27.33 -8.56 -2.49
C GLU A 900 -26.50 -7.35 -3.01
N ARG A 901 -25.27 -7.23 -2.48
CA ARG A 901 -24.02 -6.65 -3.04
C ARG A 901 -24.03 -5.26 -3.71
N ARG A 902 -23.39 -4.32 -2.99
CA ARG A 902 -22.43 -3.34 -3.53
C ARG A 902 -21.16 -4.11 -3.97
N THR A 903 -20.41 -3.68 -4.99
CA THR A 903 -19.13 -2.92 -4.82
C THR A 903 -18.67 -2.37 -6.20
N ALA A 904 -17.95 -1.23 -6.29
CA ALA A 904 -16.48 -1.08 -6.17
C ALA A 904 -15.65 -2.22 -6.82
N GLU A 905 -14.41 -1.95 -7.24
CA GLU A 905 -13.45 -3.01 -7.63
C GLU A 905 -12.88 -3.71 -6.39
N VAL A 906 -13.78 -4.45 -5.72
CA VAL A 906 -13.50 -5.78 -5.23
C VAL A 906 -12.76 -6.58 -6.33
N PRO A 907 -11.82 -7.47 -5.98
CA PRO A 907 -11.15 -8.39 -6.92
C PRO A 907 -12.11 -8.86 -8.00
N VAL A 908 -11.80 -8.58 -9.28
CA VAL A 908 -12.75 -8.67 -10.40
C VAL A 908 -13.70 -9.84 -10.18
N GLU A 909 -14.93 -9.54 -9.75
CA GLU A 909 -15.80 -10.58 -9.17
C GLU A 909 -16.41 -11.35 -10.34
N LEU A 910 -15.57 -12.24 -10.86
CA LEU A 910 -15.70 -12.85 -12.17
C LEU A 910 -16.98 -13.66 -12.20
N GLY A 911 -17.93 -13.08 -12.96
CA GLY A 911 -19.36 -13.29 -12.80
C GLY A 911 -19.76 -14.74 -12.90
N ASP A 912 -20.85 -15.07 -12.20
CA ASP A 912 -21.36 -16.43 -12.21
C ASP A 912 -21.83 -16.85 -13.62
N PRO A 913 -21.51 -18.09 -14.04
CA PRO A 913 -21.64 -18.52 -15.43
C PRO A 913 -23.08 -18.78 -15.88
N ASP A 914 -24.05 -18.65 -14.98
CA ASP A 914 -25.42 -19.13 -15.16
C ASP A 914 -26.39 -18.05 -15.72
N VAL A 915 -25.91 -16.84 -16.01
CA VAL A 915 -26.70 -15.81 -16.70
C VAL A 915 -26.71 -16.06 -18.21
N GLY A 916 -27.79 -16.65 -18.71
CA GLY A 916 -28.05 -16.75 -20.14
C GLY A 916 -28.09 -15.38 -20.83
N MET A 917 -27.47 -15.25 -22.01
CA MET A 917 -27.32 -13.95 -22.67
C MET A 917 -28.68 -13.32 -23.05
N PRO A 918 -28.93 -12.04 -22.70
CA PRO A 918 -30.13 -11.34 -23.15
C PRO A 918 -30.06 -11.03 -24.66
N SER A 919 -31.14 -11.32 -25.38
CA SER A 919 -31.25 -11.13 -26.83
C SER A 919 -31.78 -9.73 -27.18
N SER A 920 -30.88 -8.75 -27.39
CA SER A 920 -31.29 -7.40 -27.78
C SER A 920 -30.24 -6.59 -28.57
N PHE A 921 -29.85 -7.07 -29.76
CA PHE A 921 -29.21 -6.22 -30.77
C PHE A 921 -29.90 -6.33 -32.14
N GLY A 922 -30.47 -5.21 -32.59
CA GLY A 922 -30.96 -5.02 -33.96
C GLY A 922 -29.83 -4.84 -34.98
N PRO A 923 -30.09 -5.03 -36.29
CA PRO A 923 -29.06 -5.57 -37.19
C PRO A 923 -28.32 -4.52 -38.04
N SER A 924 -27.00 -4.75 -38.21
CA SER A 924 -26.15 -4.28 -39.33
C SER A 924 -24.81 -5.03 -39.32
N PRO A 925 -23.99 -4.97 -40.38
CA PRO A 925 -23.85 -6.03 -41.40
C PRO A 925 -22.97 -7.23 -41.01
N ALA A 926 -22.52 -7.36 -39.76
CA ALA A 926 -21.51 -8.34 -39.31
C ALA A 926 -22.04 -9.78 -39.12
N ARG A 927 -22.85 -10.31 -40.06
CA ARG A 927 -23.54 -11.61 -39.90
C ARG A 927 -22.67 -12.84 -40.15
N ALA A 928 -21.66 -12.78 -41.03
CA ALA A 928 -20.81 -13.94 -41.32
C ALA A 928 -19.88 -14.29 -40.14
N LEU A 929 -19.01 -13.35 -39.74
CA LEU A 929 -18.01 -13.53 -38.68
C LEU A 929 -18.59 -13.91 -37.31
N ASN A 930 -19.84 -13.55 -37.01
CA ASN A 930 -20.50 -13.97 -35.78
C ASN A 930 -20.97 -15.44 -35.81
N ALA A 931 -21.36 -15.96 -36.97
CA ALA A 931 -21.87 -17.33 -37.09
C ALA A 931 -20.75 -18.38 -36.92
N GLU A 932 -19.61 -18.17 -37.58
CA GLU A 932 -18.43 -19.04 -37.45
C GLU A 932 -17.88 -19.03 -36.02
N ARG A 933 -17.77 -17.83 -35.42
CA ARG A 933 -17.40 -17.65 -34.02
C ARG A 933 -18.35 -18.40 -33.07
N GLN A 934 -19.66 -18.29 -33.28
CA GLN A 934 -20.66 -19.03 -32.49
C GLN A 934 -20.47 -20.55 -32.65
N ALA A 935 -20.29 -21.04 -33.87
CA ALA A 935 -20.06 -22.47 -34.13
C ALA A 935 -18.80 -23.02 -33.43
N PHE A 936 -17.69 -22.27 -33.40
CA PHE A 936 -16.49 -22.69 -32.65
C PHE A 936 -16.73 -22.77 -31.13
N PHE A 937 -17.42 -21.78 -30.54
CA PHE A 937 -17.79 -21.83 -29.13
C PHE A 937 -18.81 -22.93 -28.82
N GLU A 938 -19.75 -23.22 -29.71
CA GLU A 938 -20.74 -24.29 -29.56
C GLU A 938 -20.08 -25.68 -29.65
N ARG A 939 -19.16 -25.89 -30.60
CA ARG A 939 -18.33 -27.10 -30.70
C ARG A 939 -17.59 -27.40 -29.39
N VAL A 940 -16.91 -26.40 -28.83
CA VAL A 940 -16.16 -26.53 -27.57
C VAL A 940 -17.07 -26.65 -26.34
N ARG A 941 -18.26 -26.05 -26.34
CA ARG A 941 -19.26 -26.25 -25.28
C ARG A 941 -19.83 -27.67 -25.28
N ALA A 942 -20.10 -28.23 -26.46
CA ALA A 942 -20.60 -29.57 -26.66
C ALA A 942 -19.56 -30.64 -26.30
N ASN A 943 -18.31 -30.50 -26.78
CA ASN A 943 -17.18 -31.36 -26.44
C ASN A 943 -16.03 -30.57 -25.79
N PRO A 944 -16.06 -30.32 -24.46
CA PRO A 944 -15.02 -29.55 -23.77
C PRO A 944 -13.63 -30.19 -23.71
N LEU A 945 -13.46 -31.39 -24.26
CA LEU A 945 -12.18 -32.11 -24.38
C LEU A 945 -11.69 -32.22 -25.84
N ASP A 946 -12.37 -31.59 -26.80
CA ASP A 946 -11.96 -31.53 -28.21
C ASP A 946 -10.80 -30.53 -28.40
N ALA A 947 -9.58 -31.05 -28.53
CA ALA A 947 -8.38 -30.23 -28.72
C ALA A 947 -8.41 -29.38 -30.00
N ASP A 948 -9.00 -29.88 -31.09
CA ASP A 948 -9.07 -29.16 -32.36
C ASP A 948 -10.06 -28.00 -32.29
N GLY A 949 -11.14 -28.13 -31.50
CA GLY A 949 -12.02 -27.02 -31.15
C GLY A 949 -11.27 -25.86 -30.49
N TYR A 950 -10.28 -26.14 -29.64
CA TYR A 950 -9.42 -25.11 -29.03
C TYR A 950 -8.38 -24.54 -30.00
N LYS A 951 -7.86 -25.32 -30.97
CA LYS A 951 -6.98 -24.80 -32.03
C LYS A 951 -7.72 -23.78 -32.91
N LEU A 952 -8.94 -24.10 -33.34
CA LEU A 952 -9.77 -23.19 -34.13
C LEU A 952 -10.13 -21.90 -33.36
N LEU A 953 -10.38 -21.99 -32.05
CA LEU A 953 -10.53 -20.79 -31.21
C LEU A 953 -9.23 -19.98 -31.08
N ALA A 954 -8.05 -20.62 -31.06
CA ALA A 954 -6.77 -19.92 -31.05
C ALA A 954 -6.54 -19.13 -32.32
N GLU A 955 -6.70 -19.77 -33.49
CA GLU A 955 -6.58 -19.13 -34.81
C GLU A 955 -7.57 -17.96 -34.96
N HIS A 956 -8.79 -18.10 -34.44
CA HIS A 956 -9.77 -17.01 -34.37
C HIS A 956 -9.34 -15.86 -33.44
N PHE A 957 -8.65 -16.13 -32.33
CA PHE A 957 -8.13 -15.09 -31.45
C PHE A 957 -6.87 -14.41 -32.02
N ASP A 958 -5.97 -15.13 -32.68
CA ASP A 958 -4.81 -14.52 -33.35
C ASP A 958 -5.23 -13.63 -34.53
N THR A 959 -6.20 -14.06 -35.34
CA THR A 959 -6.80 -13.22 -36.40
C THR A 959 -7.59 -12.03 -35.85
N ALA A 960 -8.03 -12.07 -34.58
CA ALA A 960 -8.60 -10.94 -33.84
C ALA A 960 -7.55 -10.11 -33.06
N ASN A 961 -6.25 -10.40 -33.22
CA ASN A 961 -5.10 -9.78 -32.54
C ASN A 961 -5.13 -9.90 -30.99
N ASP A 962 -5.65 -11.02 -30.48
CA ASP A 962 -5.68 -11.38 -29.05
C ASP A 962 -4.75 -12.57 -28.74
N ALA A 963 -3.45 -12.29 -28.76
CA ALA A 963 -2.41 -13.26 -28.41
C ALA A 963 -2.54 -13.79 -26.95
N ALA A 964 -3.26 -13.08 -26.07
CA ALA A 964 -3.47 -13.52 -24.69
C ALA A 964 -4.50 -14.66 -24.62
N ARG A 965 -5.61 -14.55 -25.35
CA ARG A 965 -6.61 -15.63 -25.47
C ARG A 965 -6.11 -16.75 -26.38
N SER A 966 -5.48 -16.47 -27.52
CA SER A 966 -4.90 -17.52 -28.38
C SER A 966 -3.89 -18.40 -27.62
N SER A 967 -2.90 -17.79 -26.97
CA SER A 967 -1.88 -18.54 -26.21
C SER A 967 -2.43 -19.30 -24.99
N LEU A 968 -3.67 -19.05 -24.57
CA LEU A 968 -4.38 -19.87 -23.59
C LEU A 968 -5.12 -21.03 -24.26
N MET A 969 -5.81 -20.79 -25.38
CA MET A 969 -6.49 -21.84 -26.14
C MET A 969 -5.49 -22.89 -26.68
N LEU A 970 -4.31 -22.47 -27.18
CA LEU A 970 -3.24 -23.40 -27.58
C LEU A 970 -2.65 -24.20 -26.40
N GLU A 971 -2.56 -23.61 -25.20
CA GLU A 971 -2.11 -24.33 -24.00
C GLU A 971 -3.12 -25.44 -23.63
N ILE A 972 -4.42 -25.14 -23.75
CA ILE A 972 -5.51 -26.10 -23.50
C ILE A 972 -5.52 -27.21 -24.55
N ALA A 973 -5.38 -26.89 -25.84
CA ALA A 973 -5.30 -27.87 -26.92
C ALA A 973 -4.16 -28.89 -26.68
N ARG A 974 -2.94 -28.40 -26.45
CA ARG A 974 -1.76 -29.24 -26.19
C ARG A 974 -1.90 -30.08 -24.91
N ALA A 975 -2.47 -29.50 -23.85
CA ALA A 975 -2.77 -30.23 -22.61
C ALA A 975 -3.81 -31.34 -22.81
N LEU A 976 -4.79 -31.15 -23.71
CA LEU A 976 -5.75 -32.18 -24.10
C LEU A 976 -5.08 -33.29 -24.91
N GLU A 977 -4.26 -32.96 -25.90
CA GLU A 977 -3.46 -33.91 -26.69
C GLU A 977 -2.46 -34.70 -25.83
N GLY A 978 -1.98 -34.13 -24.73
CA GLY A 978 -1.14 -34.79 -23.74
C GLY A 978 0.31 -34.34 -23.71
N ASP A 979 0.66 -33.24 -24.40
CA ASP A 979 1.97 -32.60 -24.30
C ASP A 979 2.23 -32.10 -22.85
N PRO A 980 3.25 -32.64 -22.14
CA PRO A 980 3.57 -32.23 -20.78
C PRO A 980 4.51 -31.01 -20.73
N HIS A 981 5.02 -30.53 -21.86
CA HIS A 981 6.10 -29.55 -21.93
C HIS A 981 5.64 -28.08 -22.09
N ALA A 982 4.34 -27.82 -22.05
CA ALA A 982 3.80 -26.47 -21.96
C ALA A 982 4.28 -25.78 -20.66
N ALA A 983 5.22 -24.83 -20.81
CA ALA A 983 5.94 -24.23 -19.68
C ALA A 983 5.01 -23.49 -18.70
N PRO A 984 4.89 -23.94 -17.43
CA PRO A 984 3.91 -23.40 -16.49
C PRO A 984 4.26 -21.97 -16.05
N ARG A 985 3.35 -21.03 -16.31
CA ARG A 985 3.47 -19.63 -15.92
C ARG A 985 3.08 -19.45 -14.45
N ALA A 986 3.98 -19.84 -13.55
CA ALA A 986 3.82 -19.71 -12.10
C ALA A 986 3.32 -18.30 -11.71
N PRO A 987 2.16 -18.16 -11.02
CA PRO A 987 1.56 -16.86 -10.81
C PRO A 987 2.41 -15.96 -9.93
N ARG A 988 2.70 -14.76 -10.42
CA ARG A 988 3.32 -13.70 -9.63
C ARG A 988 2.23 -12.83 -8.99
N LEU A 989 1.35 -13.43 -8.19
CA LEU A 989 0.24 -12.74 -7.51
C LEU A 989 -0.01 -13.29 -6.09
N ILE A 990 -0.89 -12.62 -5.35
CA ILE A 990 -1.48 -13.08 -4.09
C ILE A 990 -3.00 -12.89 -4.24
N LEU A 991 -3.78 -13.96 -4.17
CA LEU A 991 -5.24 -13.90 -4.20
C LEU A 991 -5.76 -13.31 -2.88
N ASN A 992 -6.69 -12.36 -2.97
CA ASN A 992 -7.38 -11.81 -1.80
C ASN A 992 -8.66 -12.60 -1.46
N ALA A 993 -9.57 -12.02 -0.67
CA ALA A 993 -10.77 -12.70 -0.17
C ALA A 993 -11.74 -13.17 -1.27
N SER A 994 -12.12 -12.31 -2.23
CA SER A 994 -13.11 -12.68 -3.26
C SER A 994 -12.50 -13.24 -4.57
N ASP A 995 -11.22 -12.94 -4.84
CA ASP A 995 -10.40 -13.74 -5.77
C ASP A 995 -10.56 -15.25 -5.46
N ARG A 996 -10.37 -15.60 -4.17
CA ARG A 996 -10.60 -16.95 -3.62
C ARG A 996 -12.07 -17.35 -3.60
N ALA A 997 -12.99 -16.49 -3.18
CA ALA A 997 -14.40 -16.85 -3.03
C ALA A 997 -14.98 -17.41 -4.33
N GLY A 998 -14.64 -16.83 -5.48
CA GLY A 998 -15.07 -17.36 -6.78
C GLY A 998 -14.14 -18.40 -7.43
N LEU A 999 -13.06 -18.83 -6.79
CA LEU A 999 -12.48 -20.16 -7.08
C LEU A 999 -13.44 -21.27 -6.63
N LYS A 1000 -14.36 -21.00 -5.69
CA LYS A 1000 -15.41 -21.95 -5.34
C LYS A 1000 -16.34 -22.19 -6.54
N HIS A 1001 -16.68 -23.46 -6.75
CA HIS A 1001 -17.69 -23.90 -7.70
C HIS A 1001 -19.07 -23.29 -7.36
N PRO A 1002 -19.94 -22.95 -8.33
CA PRO A 1002 -21.22 -22.28 -8.05
C PRO A 1002 -22.10 -23.02 -7.03
N SER A 1003 -22.10 -24.36 -7.02
CA SER A 1003 -22.85 -25.15 -6.03
C SER A 1003 -22.47 -24.90 -4.56
N LEU A 1004 -21.31 -24.29 -4.29
CA LEU A 1004 -20.86 -23.91 -2.94
C LEU A 1004 -21.12 -22.42 -2.59
N ARG A 1005 -21.82 -21.65 -3.43
CA ARG A 1005 -22.04 -20.22 -3.21
C ARG A 1005 -23.37 -19.86 -2.55
N GLY A 1006 -24.37 -20.75 -2.58
CA GLY A 1006 -25.65 -20.58 -1.86
C GLY A 1006 -25.63 -21.14 -0.44
N ASP A 1007 -26.80 -21.09 0.23
CA ASP A 1007 -27.03 -21.43 1.64
C ASP A 1007 -26.33 -22.72 2.11
N GLY A 1008 -26.33 -23.77 1.29
CA GLY A 1008 -25.71 -25.06 1.63
C GLY A 1008 -24.18 -24.99 1.79
N GLY A 1009 -23.52 -24.10 1.05
CA GLY A 1009 -22.11 -23.79 1.21
C GLY A 1009 -21.86 -22.85 2.39
N GLU A 1010 -22.72 -21.85 2.60
CA GLU A 1010 -22.62 -20.93 3.75
C GLU A 1010 -22.80 -21.68 5.08
N LEU A 1011 -23.82 -22.54 5.18
CA LEU A 1011 -24.09 -23.41 6.32
C LEU A 1011 -22.84 -24.22 6.69
N LEU A 1012 -22.25 -24.92 5.71
CA LEU A 1012 -21.04 -25.72 5.89
C LEU A 1012 -19.80 -24.86 6.20
N SER A 1013 -19.77 -23.57 5.85
CA SER A 1013 -18.66 -22.68 6.20
C SER A 1013 -18.69 -22.27 7.69
N ILE A 1014 -19.88 -22.22 8.30
CA ILE A 1014 -20.07 -21.98 9.73
C ILE A 1014 -19.77 -23.25 10.53
N ILE A 1015 -20.32 -24.40 10.13
CA ILE A 1015 -20.26 -25.64 10.93
C ILE A 1015 -19.12 -26.59 10.56
N GLY A 1016 -18.40 -26.38 9.46
CA GLY A 1016 -17.48 -27.37 8.88
C GLY A 1016 -16.38 -27.85 9.83
N VAL A 1017 -15.78 -26.93 10.60
CA VAL A 1017 -14.80 -27.27 11.66
C VAL A 1017 -15.46 -28.08 12.78
N ALA A 1018 -16.69 -27.75 13.16
CA ALA A 1018 -17.43 -28.48 14.19
C ALA A 1018 -17.80 -29.91 13.73
N LEU A 1019 -18.22 -30.09 12.48
CA LEU A 1019 -18.47 -31.40 11.88
C LEU A 1019 -17.21 -32.28 11.87
N CYS A 1020 -16.04 -31.68 11.60
CA CYS A 1020 -14.75 -32.36 11.67
C CYS A 1020 -14.36 -32.71 13.13
N ARG A 1021 -14.62 -31.82 14.10
CA ARG A 1021 -14.42 -32.08 15.54
C ARG A 1021 -15.32 -33.20 16.10
N LEU A 1022 -16.53 -33.39 15.57
CA LEU A 1022 -17.36 -34.57 15.88
C LEU A 1022 -16.80 -35.88 15.30
N ASN A 1023 -16.09 -35.79 14.18
CA ASN A 1023 -15.64 -36.93 13.38
C ASN A 1023 -14.12 -36.91 13.14
N PRO A 1024 -13.28 -36.81 14.20
CA PRO A 1024 -11.84 -36.86 14.02
C PRO A 1024 -11.44 -38.23 13.47
N VAL A 1025 -10.49 -38.23 12.54
CA VAL A 1025 -9.88 -39.45 12.01
C VAL A 1025 -9.15 -40.17 13.14
N ARG A 1026 -9.28 -41.50 13.20
CA ARG A 1026 -8.70 -42.37 14.23
C ARG A 1026 -7.97 -43.55 13.57
N GLY A 1027 -6.94 -44.07 14.23
CA GLY A 1027 -6.11 -45.15 13.71
C GLY A 1027 -4.82 -44.64 13.07
N LYS A 1028 -4.23 -45.42 12.15
CA LYS A 1028 -2.88 -45.16 11.60
C LYS A 1028 -2.76 -43.83 10.86
N GLU A 1029 -3.80 -43.42 10.13
CA GLU A 1029 -3.89 -42.10 9.47
C GLU A 1029 -3.77 -40.92 10.45
N ALA A 1030 -4.15 -41.12 11.72
CA ALA A 1030 -4.08 -40.11 12.77
C ALA A 1030 -2.76 -40.15 13.56
N GLY A 1031 -2.04 -41.27 13.54
CA GLY A 1031 -0.75 -41.48 14.23
C GLY A 1031 0.48 -40.89 13.52
N SER A 1032 0.28 -39.94 12.60
CA SER A 1032 1.36 -39.17 11.99
C SER A 1032 1.78 -38.05 12.95
N GLU A 1033 2.77 -38.35 13.78
CA GLU A 1033 3.45 -37.41 14.69
C GLU A 1033 4.84 -36.98 14.17
N GLU A 1034 5.35 -37.65 13.13
CA GLU A 1034 6.61 -37.32 12.47
C GLU A 1034 6.46 -36.03 11.65
N GLU A 1035 6.90 -34.90 12.20
CA GLU A 1035 6.89 -33.59 11.53
C GLU A 1035 7.72 -33.60 10.23
N PHE A 1036 7.27 -32.81 9.25
CA PHE A 1036 7.97 -32.65 7.98
C PHE A 1036 9.20 -31.74 8.14
N SER A 1037 10.39 -32.31 7.95
CA SER A 1037 11.66 -31.58 7.84
C SER A 1037 12.14 -31.49 6.38
N LEU A 1038 12.93 -30.46 6.06
CA LEU A 1038 13.66 -30.35 4.80
C LEU A 1038 14.66 -31.50 4.59
N ASP A 1039 15.09 -32.18 5.65
CA ASP A 1039 16.00 -33.33 5.59
C ASP A 1039 15.27 -34.66 5.31
N ALA A 1040 13.93 -34.68 5.23
CA ALA A 1040 13.12 -35.90 5.13
C ALA A 1040 13.26 -36.68 3.80
N GLY A 1041 13.97 -36.13 2.81
CA GLY A 1041 14.30 -36.82 1.55
C GLY A 1041 14.63 -35.87 0.41
N LYS A 1042 15.10 -36.40 -0.73
CA LYS A 1042 15.51 -35.60 -1.90
C LYS A 1042 14.41 -34.66 -2.39
N GLY A 1043 13.16 -35.12 -2.40
CA GLY A 1043 12.01 -34.32 -2.80
C GLY A 1043 11.50 -33.30 -1.76
N ALA A 1044 12.00 -33.32 -0.52
CA ALA A 1044 11.48 -32.50 0.57
C ALA A 1044 11.53 -31.00 0.24
N ARG A 1045 12.66 -30.52 -0.32
CA ARG A 1045 12.80 -29.11 -0.72
C ARG A 1045 11.75 -28.68 -1.75
N ALA A 1046 11.52 -29.49 -2.79
CA ALA A 1046 10.52 -29.19 -3.81
C ALA A 1046 9.08 -29.21 -3.26
N VAL A 1047 8.79 -30.10 -2.29
CA VAL A 1047 7.50 -30.10 -1.56
C VAL A 1047 7.34 -28.83 -0.72
N ALA A 1048 8.39 -28.41 -0.01
CA ALA A 1048 8.38 -27.18 0.79
C ALA A 1048 8.20 -25.93 -0.08
N ASP A 1049 8.97 -25.81 -1.17
CA ASP A 1049 8.88 -24.69 -2.12
C ASP A 1049 7.49 -24.65 -2.81
N ALA A 1050 6.89 -25.80 -3.11
CA ALA A 1050 5.53 -25.90 -3.63
C ALA A 1050 4.45 -25.48 -2.60
N LEU A 1051 4.59 -25.90 -1.34
CA LEU A 1051 3.69 -25.49 -0.25
C LEU A 1051 3.80 -23.99 0.03
N LEU A 1052 5.02 -23.44 0.12
CA LEU A 1052 5.25 -22.00 0.31
C LEU A 1052 4.73 -21.18 -0.88
N SER A 1053 4.89 -21.68 -2.12
CA SER A 1053 4.28 -21.06 -3.30
C SER A 1053 2.75 -21.06 -3.21
N GLY A 1054 2.13 -22.17 -2.77
CA GLY A 1054 0.67 -22.24 -2.58
C GLY A 1054 0.17 -21.32 -1.46
N VAL A 1055 0.87 -21.26 -0.33
CA VAL A 1055 0.57 -20.37 0.81
C VAL A 1055 0.59 -18.91 0.34
N ARG A 1056 1.64 -18.52 -0.41
CA ARG A 1056 1.77 -17.18 -1.01
C ARG A 1056 0.66 -16.88 -2.02
N VAL A 1057 0.47 -17.73 -3.03
CA VAL A 1057 -0.49 -17.48 -4.13
C VAL A 1057 -1.92 -17.45 -3.59
N LEU A 1058 -2.30 -18.36 -2.70
CA LEU A 1058 -3.65 -18.39 -2.11
C LEU A 1058 -3.83 -17.40 -0.94
N GLY A 1059 -2.78 -16.72 -0.47
CA GLY A 1059 -2.86 -15.78 0.66
C GLY A 1059 -3.38 -16.40 1.96
N VAL A 1060 -3.12 -17.70 2.18
CA VAL A 1060 -3.57 -18.45 3.37
C VAL A 1060 -2.47 -18.46 4.44
N ARG A 1061 -2.78 -18.93 5.66
CA ARG A 1061 -1.75 -19.23 6.67
C ARG A 1061 -1.01 -20.53 6.29
N SER A 1062 0.25 -20.63 6.68
CA SER A 1062 1.00 -21.89 6.63
C SER A 1062 0.37 -22.89 7.62
N PRO A 1063 -0.05 -24.08 7.18
CA PRO A 1063 -0.49 -25.15 8.07
C PRO A 1063 0.71 -25.94 8.61
N ASP A 1064 0.47 -26.74 9.65
CA ASP A 1064 1.43 -27.72 10.14
C ASP A 1064 1.46 -28.96 9.24
N VAL A 1065 2.67 -29.49 9.03
CA VAL A 1065 2.97 -30.48 7.98
C VAL A 1065 3.67 -31.69 8.58
N TYR A 1066 3.16 -32.89 8.28
CA TYR A 1066 3.61 -34.16 8.85
C TYR A 1066 3.84 -35.22 7.77
N LEU A 1067 4.59 -36.28 8.08
CA LEU A 1067 4.90 -37.37 7.17
C LEU A 1067 3.91 -38.53 7.32
N THR A 1068 3.14 -38.86 6.28
CA THR A 1068 2.34 -40.09 6.29
C THR A 1068 3.20 -41.32 6.01
N ALA A 1069 2.95 -42.39 6.76
CA ALA A 1069 3.54 -43.70 6.52
C ALA A 1069 2.95 -44.40 5.27
N GLU A 1070 1.79 -43.96 4.78
CA GLU A 1070 1.01 -44.69 3.77
C GLU A 1070 1.27 -44.20 2.33
N PRO A 1071 1.21 -45.10 1.32
CA PRO A 1071 1.40 -44.76 -0.09
C PRO A 1071 0.17 -44.02 -0.63
N GLY A 1072 0.20 -42.69 -0.55
CA GLY A 1072 -0.89 -41.81 -0.99
C GLY A 1072 -0.45 -40.74 -2.00
N PRO A 1073 -1.37 -39.81 -2.36
CA PRO A 1073 -1.03 -38.65 -3.18
C PRO A 1073 0.09 -37.82 -2.52
N PRO A 1074 0.85 -37.01 -3.27
CA PRO A 1074 2.00 -36.26 -2.73
C PRO A 1074 1.67 -35.43 -1.49
N LEU A 1075 0.47 -34.84 -1.47
CA LEU A 1075 -0.10 -34.08 -0.37
C LEU A 1075 -1.56 -34.50 -0.13
N ALA A 1076 -1.94 -34.58 1.14
CA ALA A 1076 -3.30 -34.85 1.63
C ALA A 1076 -3.66 -33.98 2.84
N LEU A 1077 -4.94 -33.96 3.24
CA LEU A 1077 -5.43 -33.29 4.44
C LEU A 1077 -6.16 -34.29 5.34
N VAL A 1078 -5.79 -34.35 6.61
CA VAL A 1078 -6.41 -35.19 7.64
C VAL A 1078 -6.78 -34.33 8.84
N PHE A 1079 -7.88 -34.64 9.52
CA PHE A 1079 -8.34 -33.94 10.71
C PHE A 1079 -8.33 -34.90 11.92
N THR A 1080 -7.42 -34.68 12.87
CA THR A 1080 -7.25 -35.53 14.06
C THR A 1080 -7.79 -34.90 15.36
N GLY A 1081 -8.29 -33.67 15.25
CA GLY A 1081 -8.61 -32.74 16.33
C GLY A 1081 -8.27 -31.31 15.90
N GLU A 1082 -7.19 -31.19 15.12
CA GLU A 1082 -6.82 -30.05 14.29
C GLU A 1082 -6.55 -30.52 12.85
N ALA A 1083 -6.41 -29.58 11.90
CA ALA A 1083 -6.24 -29.87 10.48
C ALA A 1083 -4.75 -30.00 10.10
N ARG A 1084 -4.30 -31.22 9.80
CA ARG A 1084 -2.90 -31.54 9.47
C ARG A 1084 -2.71 -31.82 7.99
N VAL A 1085 -1.68 -31.22 7.38
CA VAL A 1085 -1.26 -31.54 6.01
C VAL A 1085 -0.28 -32.71 6.03
N LEU A 1086 -0.58 -33.77 5.29
CA LEU A 1086 0.27 -34.96 5.23
C LEU A 1086 1.04 -35.02 3.90
N VAL A 1087 2.36 -35.20 3.98
CA VAL A 1087 3.28 -35.42 2.85
C VAL A 1087 3.54 -36.92 2.70
N SER A 1088 3.37 -37.48 1.51
CA SER A 1088 3.63 -38.91 1.30
C SER A 1088 5.11 -39.21 1.08
N LYS A 1089 5.61 -40.28 1.70
CA LYS A 1089 7.01 -40.73 1.57
C LYS A 1089 7.40 -41.15 0.13
N LEU A 1090 6.44 -41.20 -0.80
CA LEU A 1090 6.69 -41.32 -2.24
C LEU A 1090 7.18 -39.99 -2.86
N ALA A 1091 6.58 -38.86 -2.50
CA ALA A 1091 6.97 -37.53 -3.00
C ALA A 1091 8.34 -37.07 -2.48
N LEU A 1092 8.82 -37.66 -1.38
CA LEU A 1092 10.16 -37.43 -0.83
C LEU A 1092 11.25 -38.29 -1.51
N LYS A 1093 10.86 -39.45 -2.07
CA LYS A 1093 11.75 -40.44 -2.69
C LYS A 1093 11.86 -40.31 -4.20
N LYS A 1094 10.78 -39.91 -4.89
CA LYS A 1094 10.73 -39.70 -6.33
C LYS A 1094 10.60 -38.22 -6.63
N GLU A 1095 11.39 -37.74 -7.59
CA GLU A 1095 11.26 -36.41 -8.18
C GLU A 1095 9.93 -36.33 -8.95
N VAL A 1096 8.92 -35.76 -8.29
CA VAL A 1096 7.66 -35.29 -8.89
C VAL A 1096 7.91 -33.86 -9.38
N SER A 1097 7.32 -33.45 -10.51
CA SER A 1097 7.61 -32.10 -11.02
C SER A 1097 7.08 -31.00 -10.09
N ASP A 1098 7.82 -29.90 -10.01
CA ASP A 1098 7.45 -28.68 -9.29
C ASP A 1098 6.00 -28.24 -9.55
N ALA A 1099 5.52 -28.37 -10.78
CA ALA A 1099 4.18 -27.96 -11.17
C ALA A 1099 3.09 -28.91 -10.66
N GLU A 1100 3.32 -30.22 -10.68
CA GLU A 1100 2.41 -31.21 -10.07
C GLU A 1100 2.39 -31.07 -8.54
N LEU A 1101 3.55 -30.84 -7.91
CA LEU A 1101 3.63 -30.56 -6.48
C LEU A 1101 2.86 -29.28 -6.11
N ARG A 1102 3.01 -28.20 -6.88
CA ARG A 1102 2.23 -26.96 -6.74
C ARG A 1102 0.72 -27.19 -6.95
N PHE A 1103 0.33 -28.04 -7.90
CA PHE A 1103 -1.09 -28.39 -8.11
C PHE A 1103 -1.67 -29.11 -6.88
N PHE A 1104 -0.95 -30.06 -6.29
CA PHE A 1104 -1.41 -30.72 -5.06
C PHE A 1104 -1.34 -29.83 -3.82
N ALA A 1105 -0.36 -28.92 -3.74
CA ALA A 1105 -0.29 -27.91 -2.68
C ALA A 1105 -1.50 -26.97 -2.74
N GLY A 1106 -1.81 -26.41 -3.91
CA GLY A 1106 -2.98 -25.54 -4.09
C GLY A 1106 -4.29 -26.25 -3.74
N ARG A 1107 -4.46 -27.51 -4.14
CA ARG A 1107 -5.63 -28.33 -3.75
C ARG A 1107 -5.77 -28.46 -2.23
N VAL A 1108 -4.71 -28.88 -1.54
CA VAL A 1108 -4.74 -29.17 -0.10
C VAL A 1108 -4.88 -27.89 0.72
N LEU A 1109 -4.13 -26.84 0.39
CA LEU A 1109 -4.17 -25.55 1.08
C LEU A 1109 -5.52 -24.85 0.91
N PHE A 1110 -6.17 -24.95 -0.25
CA PHE A 1110 -7.53 -24.42 -0.43
C PHE A 1110 -8.59 -25.24 0.32
N THR A 1111 -8.34 -26.54 0.53
CA THR A 1111 -9.21 -27.44 1.31
C THR A 1111 -9.21 -27.11 2.82
N LEU A 1112 -8.33 -26.24 3.31
CA LEU A 1112 -8.34 -25.74 4.69
C LEU A 1112 -9.53 -24.82 5.03
N GLN A 1113 -10.35 -24.40 4.05
CA GLN A 1113 -11.59 -23.65 4.31
C GLN A 1113 -12.64 -24.58 4.95
N PRO A 1114 -13.42 -24.15 5.98
CA PRO A 1114 -14.26 -25.04 6.80
C PRO A 1114 -15.19 -25.96 6.00
N GLU A 1115 -15.91 -25.41 5.01
CA GLU A 1115 -16.84 -26.14 4.17
C GLU A 1115 -16.14 -27.15 3.26
N LEU A 1116 -14.97 -26.78 2.72
CA LEU A 1116 -14.18 -27.67 1.87
C LEU A 1116 -13.54 -28.77 2.71
N MET A 1117 -13.06 -28.47 3.91
CA MET A 1117 -12.51 -29.43 4.87
C MET A 1117 -13.55 -30.50 5.20
N ALA A 1118 -14.77 -30.10 5.59
CA ALA A 1118 -15.86 -31.03 5.85
C ALA A 1118 -16.22 -31.87 4.61
N LEU A 1119 -16.42 -31.25 3.45
CA LEU A 1119 -16.82 -31.93 2.22
C LEU A 1119 -15.71 -32.79 1.58
N ARG A 1120 -14.45 -32.62 1.98
CA ARG A 1120 -13.30 -33.38 1.46
C ARG A 1120 -12.75 -34.44 2.40
N SER A 1121 -12.88 -34.26 3.72
CA SER A 1121 -12.35 -35.17 4.75
C SER A 1121 -13.41 -36.06 5.41
N LEU A 1122 -14.71 -35.72 5.33
CA LEU A 1122 -15.78 -36.52 5.92
C LEU A 1122 -16.55 -37.35 4.87
N ARG A 1123 -17.01 -38.53 5.27
CA ARG A 1123 -17.90 -39.37 4.45
C ARG A 1123 -19.33 -38.79 4.45
N ARG A 1124 -20.11 -39.04 3.39
CA ARG A 1124 -21.50 -38.57 3.24
C ARG A 1124 -22.38 -38.89 4.46
N GLU A 1125 -22.22 -40.07 5.05
CA GLU A 1125 -22.93 -40.52 6.27
C GLU A 1125 -22.54 -39.74 7.54
N GLN A 1126 -21.31 -39.23 7.62
CA GLN A 1126 -20.82 -38.43 8.74
C GLN A 1126 -21.34 -36.99 8.62
N LEU A 1127 -21.32 -36.45 7.39
CA LEU A 1127 -21.94 -35.17 7.06
C LEU A 1127 -23.44 -35.17 7.38
N LEU A 1128 -24.19 -36.20 6.92
CA LEU A 1128 -25.62 -36.34 7.23
C LEU A 1128 -25.90 -36.39 8.75
N ARG A 1129 -25.17 -37.23 9.50
CA ARG A 1129 -25.34 -37.34 10.96
C ARG A 1129 -25.01 -36.03 11.68
N GLY A 1130 -23.92 -35.37 11.30
CA GLY A 1130 -23.53 -34.09 11.91
C GLY A 1130 -24.49 -32.94 11.55
N LEU A 1131 -25.07 -32.92 10.35
CA LEU A 1131 -26.12 -31.97 9.96
C LEU A 1131 -27.40 -32.15 10.78
N VAL A 1132 -27.82 -33.40 11.03
CA VAL A 1132 -28.95 -33.71 11.93
C VAL A 1132 -28.67 -33.29 13.37
N LEU A 1133 -27.42 -33.46 13.85
CA LEU A 1133 -27.04 -32.96 15.17
C LEU A 1133 -27.06 -31.42 15.21
N VAL A 1134 -26.56 -30.75 14.18
CA VAL A 1134 -26.58 -29.28 14.08
C VAL A 1134 -28.00 -28.72 14.07
N SER A 1135 -28.96 -29.34 13.37
CA SER A 1135 -30.36 -28.89 13.43
C SER A 1135 -30.95 -29.09 14.83
N GLN A 1136 -30.70 -30.22 15.47
CA GLN A 1136 -31.11 -30.45 16.87
C GLN A 1136 -30.50 -29.43 17.84
N VAL A 1137 -29.21 -29.06 17.68
CA VAL A 1137 -28.58 -28.03 18.54
C VAL A 1137 -29.16 -26.64 18.25
N ALA A 1138 -29.38 -26.28 16.98
CA ALA A 1138 -29.99 -25.00 16.59
C ALA A 1138 -31.44 -24.85 17.10
N GLU A 1139 -32.17 -25.96 17.23
CA GLU A 1139 -33.53 -26.03 17.80
C GLU A 1139 -33.56 -26.22 19.33
N ASN A 1140 -32.40 -26.24 20.02
CA ASN A 1140 -32.27 -26.54 21.46
C ASN A 1140 -32.81 -27.94 21.88
N ARG A 1141 -32.81 -28.91 20.97
CA ARG A 1141 -33.29 -30.30 21.14
C ARG A 1141 -32.18 -31.35 21.34
N ALA A 1142 -30.91 -30.97 21.16
CA ALA A 1142 -29.76 -31.87 21.27
C ALA A 1142 -29.34 -32.16 22.73
N SER A 1143 -28.47 -33.16 22.91
CA SER A 1143 -27.94 -33.48 24.25
C SER A 1143 -27.08 -32.35 24.82
N PRO A 1144 -26.93 -32.25 26.16
CA PRO A 1144 -26.04 -31.27 26.79
C PRO A 1144 -24.56 -31.42 26.41
N GLY A 1145 -24.12 -32.63 26.05
CA GLY A 1145 -22.73 -32.91 25.64
C GLY A 1145 -22.45 -32.40 24.22
N ASP A 1146 -23.30 -32.79 23.27
CA ASP A 1146 -23.21 -32.36 21.88
C ASP A 1146 -23.35 -30.84 21.72
N THR A 1147 -24.24 -30.26 22.52
CA THR A 1147 -24.48 -28.81 22.57
C THR A 1147 -23.24 -28.04 23.04
N ARG A 1148 -22.43 -28.59 23.96
CA ARG A 1148 -21.14 -27.97 24.37
C ARG A 1148 -20.13 -28.01 23.24
N LEU A 1149 -19.86 -29.19 22.68
CA LEU A 1149 -18.90 -29.38 21.58
C LEU A 1149 -19.19 -28.49 20.36
N MET A 1150 -20.48 -28.21 20.08
CA MET A 1150 -20.89 -27.27 19.04
C MET A 1150 -20.69 -25.80 19.43
N ARG A 1151 -21.02 -25.39 20.66
CA ARG A 1151 -20.76 -24.01 21.16
C ARG A 1151 -19.27 -23.68 21.22
N ASP A 1152 -18.43 -24.66 21.56
CA ASP A 1152 -16.97 -24.52 21.62
C ASP A 1152 -16.30 -24.47 20.22
N ALA A 1153 -17.08 -24.67 19.16
CA ALA A 1153 -16.61 -24.68 17.76
C ALA A 1153 -17.25 -23.60 16.87
N ILE A 1154 -18.45 -23.10 17.21
CA ILE A 1154 -19.20 -22.12 16.42
C ILE A 1154 -19.23 -20.79 17.17
N SER A 1155 -18.69 -19.73 16.54
CA SER A 1155 -18.57 -18.40 17.17
C SER A 1155 -19.94 -17.83 17.55
N LEU A 1156 -20.00 -17.12 18.69
CA LEU A 1156 -21.27 -16.59 19.24
C LEU A 1156 -22.08 -15.79 18.22
N ARG A 1157 -21.42 -14.93 17.42
CA ARG A 1157 -22.05 -14.11 16.37
C ARG A 1157 -22.62 -14.90 15.19
N ALA A 1158 -22.23 -16.16 14.98
CA ALA A 1158 -22.70 -16.97 13.87
C ALA A 1158 -23.99 -17.78 14.19
N TRP A 1159 -24.40 -17.86 15.45
CA TRP A 1159 -25.50 -18.73 15.87
C TRP A 1159 -26.86 -18.35 15.27
N ASP A 1160 -27.14 -17.06 15.08
CA ASP A 1160 -28.43 -16.63 14.53
C ASP A 1160 -28.52 -16.78 13.01
N ARG A 1161 -27.42 -16.52 12.28
CA ARG A 1161 -27.33 -16.88 10.85
C ARG A 1161 -27.37 -18.40 10.66
N LEU A 1162 -26.76 -19.18 11.55
CA LEU A 1162 -26.88 -20.65 11.56
C LEU A 1162 -28.33 -21.10 11.76
N ARG A 1163 -29.06 -20.53 12.72
CA ARG A 1163 -30.51 -20.80 12.93
C ARG A 1163 -31.36 -20.44 11.70
N GLN A 1164 -31.02 -19.36 11.00
CA GLN A 1164 -31.67 -18.99 9.74
C GLN A 1164 -31.38 -20.03 8.64
N LEU A 1165 -30.11 -20.36 8.40
CA LEU A 1165 -29.68 -21.29 7.35
C LEU A 1165 -30.19 -22.72 7.57
N VAL A 1166 -30.21 -23.22 8.80
CA VAL A 1166 -30.83 -24.52 9.13
C VAL A 1166 -32.31 -24.55 8.72
N ARG A 1167 -33.03 -23.42 8.86
CA ARG A 1167 -34.44 -23.29 8.48
C ARG A 1167 -34.65 -23.06 6.98
N SER A 1168 -33.75 -22.36 6.26
CA SER A 1168 -33.87 -22.15 4.81
C SER A 1168 -33.50 -23.41 4.01
N VAL A 1169 -32.40 -24.06 4.39
CA VAL A 1169 -31.86 -25.27 3.74
C VAL A 1169 -32.75 -26.48 3.97
N GLY A 1170 -33.13 -26.73 5.23
CA GLY A 1170 -33.95 -27.87 5.64
C GLY A 1170 -33.46 -29.20 5.06
N THR A 1171 -34.36 -29.97 4.45
CA THR A 1171 -34.08 -31.26 3.81
C THR A 1171 -33.59 -31.16 2.35
N LYS A 1172 -33.41 -29.96 1.80
CA LYS A 1172 -33.12 -29.74 0.35
C LYS A 1172 -31.63 -29.78 -0.01
N LEU A 1173 -30.74 -30.06 0.94
CA LEU A 1173 -29.29 -30.01 0.76
C LEU A 1173 -28.76 -31.20 -0.08
N ASP A 1174 -28.48 -31.01 -1.37
CA ASP A 1174 -27.76 -32.02 -2.13
C ASP A 1174 -26.25 -32.05 -1.80
N LEU A 1175 -25.90 -32.88 -0.83
CA LEU A 1175 -24.52 -33.22 -0.49
C LEU A 1175 -23.70 -33.72 -1.69
N SER A 1176 -24.31 -34.28 -2.72
CA SER A 1176 -23.60 -34.83 -3.89
C SER A 1176 -22.97 -33.70 -4.71
N SER A 1177 -23.78 -32.73 -5.14
CA SER A 1177 -23.36 -31.49 -5.82
C SER A 1177 -22.42 -30.62 -4.97
N LEU A 1178 -22.54 -30.65 -3.65
CA LEU A 1178 -21.61 -29.98 -2.73
C LEU A 1178 -20.25 -30.69 -2.67
N MET A 1179 -20.22 -32.03 -2.51
CA MET A 1179 -18.98 -32.82 -2.50
C MET A 1179 -18.29 -32.89 -3.87
N GLU A 1180 -19.02 -32.70 -4.97
CA GLU A 1180 -18.48 -32.48 -6.32
C GLU A 1180 -17.94 -31.05 -6.46
N GLY A 1181 -18.73 -30.03 -6.09
CA GLY A 1181 -18.29 -28.64 -6.05
C GLY A 1181 -17.02 -28.43 -5.22
N ALA A 1182 -16.83 -29.16 -4.13
CA ALA A 1182 -15.62 -29.13 -3.32
C ALA A 1182 -14.39 -29.72 -4.03
N ARG A 1183 -14.56 -30.77 -4.85
CA ARG A 1183 -13.50 -31.33 -5.69
C ARG A 1183 -13.10 -30.35 -6.80
N HIS A 1184 -14.08 -29.77 -7.48
CA HIS A 1184 -13.89 -28.73 -8.49
C HIS A 1184 -13.16 -27.50 -7.91
N SER A 1185 -13.62 -26.97 -6.78
CA SER A 1185 -13.00 -25.82 -6.10
C SER A 1185 -11.53 -26.06 -5.75
N ALA A 1186 -11.20 -27.24 -5.22
CA ALA A 1186 -9.82 -27.62 -4.96
C ALA A 1186 -9.00 -27.74 -6.27
N ASN A 1187 -9.55 -28.38 -7.31
CA ASN A 1187 -8.88 -28.53 -8.61
C ASN A 1187 -8.59 -27.16 -9.27
N ARG A 1188 -9.54 -26.21 -9.21
CA ARG A 1188 -9.37 -24.81 -9.66
C ARG A 1188 -8.24 -24.10 -8.91
N ALA A 1189 -8.20 -24.21 -7.58
CA ALA A 1189 -7.12 -23.64 -6.77
C ALA A 1189 -5.76 -24.29 -7.05
N GLY A 1190 -5.73 -25.60 -7.28
CA GLY A 1190 -4.55 -26.31 -7.77
C GLY A 1190 -4.04 -25.76 -9.10
N LEU A 1191 -4.93 -25.58 -10.09
CA LEU A 1191 -4.59 -25.04 -11.41
C LEU A 1191 -3.97 -23.64 -11.31
N VAL A 1192 -4.56 -22.76 -10.51
CA VAL A 1192 -4.00 -21.43 -10.27
C VAL A 1192 -2.59 -21.56 -9.66
N VAL A 1193 -2.40 -22.35 -8.61
CA VAL A 1193 -1.09 -22.46 -7.94
C VAL A 1193 -0.01 -23.12 -8.82
N CYS A 1194 -0.34 -24.05 -9.73
CA CYS A 1194 0.64 -24.58 -10.69
C CYS A 1194 0.90 -23.67 -11.90
N GLY A 1195 -0.04 -22.81 -12.27
CA GLY A 1195 0.13 -21.80 -13.33
C GLY A 1195 0.09 -22.33 -14.76
N GLY A 1196 -0.53 -23.49 -14.99
CA GLY A 1196 -0.68 -24.08 -16.32
C GLY A 1196 -1.59 -25.31 -16.33
N ILE A 1197 -2.35 -25.51 -17.41
CA ILE A 1197 -3.36 -26.57 -17.51
C ILE A 1197 -2.76 -27.95 -17.80
N ALA A 1198 -1.62 -28.04 -18.50
CA ALA A 1198 -0.91 -29.30 -18.75
C ALA A 1198 -0.52 -30.08 -17.47
N PRO A 1199 0.21 -29.51 -16.49
CA PRO A 1199 0.55 -30.24 -15.25
C PRO A 1199 -0.66 -30.55 -14.37
N ALA A 1200 -1.72 -29.73 -14.42
CA ALA A 1200 -2.97 -30.00 -13.72
C ALA A 1200 -3.72 -31.20 -14.33
N MET A 1201 -3.80 -31.27 -15.67
CA MET A 1201 -4.40 -32.40 -16.40
C MET A 1201 -3.58 -33.68 -16.26
N ALA A 1202 -2.25 -33.59 -16.29
CA ALA A 1202 -1.36 -34.71 -15.98
C ALA A 1202 -1.61 -35.24 -14.56
N SER A 1203 -1.68 -34.34 -13.56
CA SER A 1203 -1.98 -34.67 -12.17
C SER A 1203 -3.35 -35.34 -11.97
N LEU A 1204 -4.37 -34.95 -12.75
CA LEU A 1204 -5.71 -35.60 -12.71
C LEU A 1204 -5.72 -36.96 -13.43
N ARG A 1205 -5.07 -37.07 -14.59
CA ARG A 1205 -4.89 -38.34 -15.32
C ARG A 1205 -4.15 -39.37 -14.46
N ALA A 1206 -3.04 -38.97 -13.82
CA ALA A 1206 -2.27 -39.81 -12.90
C ALA A 1206 -3.09 -40.29 -11.68
N LYS A 1207 -4.05 -39.47 -11.21
CA LYS A 1207 -5.01 -39.84 -10.16
C LYS A 1207 -6.22 -40.65 -10.65
N ARG A 1208 -6.35 -40.93 -11.95
CA ARG A 1208 -7.54 -41.54 -12.57
C ARG A 1208 -8.84 -40.79 -12.21
N ALA A 1209 -8.77 -39.45 -12.25
CA ALA A 1209 -9.93 -38.61 -11.98
C ALA A 1209 -11.08 -38.84 -12.97
N LEU A 1210 -12.30 -38.53 -12.55
CA LEU A 1210 -13.50 -38.67 -13.40
C LEU A 1210 -13.44 -37.71 -14.60
N PRO A 1211 -14.01 -38.08 -15.76
CA PRO A 1211 -14.12 -37.17 -16.90
C PRO A 1211 -14.83 -35.85 -16.58
N SER A 1212 -15.78 -35.84 -15.64
CA SER A 1212 -16.43 -34.63 -15.14
C SER A 1212 -15.45 -33.65 -14.48
N GLU A 1213 -14.50 -34.15 -13.68
CA GLU A 1213 -13.47 -33.33 -13.04
C GLU A 1213 -12.49 -32.73 -14.06
N MET A 1214 -12.23 -33.43 -15.17
CA MET A 1214 -11.38 -32.91 -16.26
C MET A 1214 -12.14 -31.90 -17.14
N ILE A 1215 -13.39 -32.19 -17.50
CA ILE A 1215 -14.27 -31.28 -18.25
C ILE A 1215 -14.46 -29.95 -17.50
N GLU A 1216 -14.72 -30.01 -16.20
CA GLU A 1216 -14.92 -28.81 -15.39
C GLU A 1216 -13.63 -28.01 -15.23
N LEU A 1217 -12.49 -28.67 -15.00
CA LEU A 1217 -11.20 -28.01 -14.92
C LEU A 1217 -10.84 -27.28 -16.22
N VAL A 1218 -11.10 -27.91 -17.37
CA VAL A 1218 -10.85 -27.33 -18.69
C VAL A 1218 -11.84 -26.19 -18.98
N ARG A 1219 -13.12 -26.32 -18.62
CA ARG A 1219 -14.10 -25.21 -18.70
C ARG A 1219 -13.68 -24.00 -17.86
N PHE A 1220 -13.13 -24.23 -16.67
CA PHE A 1220 -12.57 -23.16 -15.85
C PHE A 1220 -11.28 -22.57 -16.46
N ALA A 1221 -10.37 -23.40 -16.97
CA ALA A 1221 -9.15 -22.94 -17.64
C ALA A 1221 -9.43 -22.12 -18.92
N ALA A 1222 -10.47 -22.47 -19.68
CA ALA A 1222 -10.94 -21.73 -20.84
C ALA A 1222 -11.76 -20.47 -20.48
N SER A 1223 -12.09 -20.26 -19.20
CA SER A 1223 -12.90 -19.12 -18.77
C SER A 1223 -12.08 -17.85 -18.62
N GLU A 1224 -12.76 -16.71 -18.81
CA GLU A 1224 -12.22 -15.38 -18.55
C GLU A 1224 -11.67 -15.23 -17.11
N ARG A 1225 -12.17 -16.03 -16.16
CA ARG A 1225 -11.67 -16.07 -14.76
C ARG A 1225 -10.24 -16.54 -14.67
N TYR A 1226 -9.88 -17.59 -15.40
CA TYR A 1226 -8.52 -18.08 -15.40
C TYR A 1226 -7.59 -17.15 -16.20
N LEU A 1227 -8.06 -16.58 -17.32
CA LEU A 1227 -7.29 -15.61 -18.11
C LEU A 1227 -6.89 -14.37 -17.29
N GLN A 1228 -7.84 -13.75 -16.60
CA GLN A 1228 -7.59 -12.56 -15.79
C GLN A 1228 -6.62 -12.85 -14.62
N LEU A 1229 -6.77 -13.99 -13.95
CA LEU A 1229 -5.83 -14.42 -12.91
C LEU A 1229 -4.43 -14.74 -13.48
N ARG A 1230 -4.34 -15.37 -14.66
CA ARG A 1230 -3.07 -15.70 -15.35
C ARG A 1230 -2.30 -14.46 -15.79
N ASN A 1231 -2.99 -13.37 -16.13
CA ASN A 1231 -2.38 -12.13 -16.63
C ASN A 1231 -2.05 -11.10 -15.54
N ARG A 1232 -2.52 -11.29 -14.29
CA ARG A 1232 -2.35 -10.33 -13.19
C ARG A 1232 -0.96 -10.42 -12.56
N ASN A 1233 -0.09 -9.47 -12.89
CA ASN A 1233 1.21 -9.31 -12.25
C ASN A 1233 1.10 -8.61 -10.89
N LEU A 1234 1.95 -9.01 -9.93
CA LEU A 1234 2.31 -8.20 -8.77
C LEU A 1234 2.82 -6.83 -9.25
N PRO A 1235 2.47 -5.72 -8.57
CA PRO A 1235 3.14 -4.45 -8.82
C PRO A 1235 4.65 -4.63 -8.63
N ARG A 1236 5.43 -4.08 -9.55
CA ARG A 1236 6.89 -3.96 -9.35
C ARG A 1236 7.09 -3.03 -8.15
N LYS A 1237 7.83 -3.53 -7.16
CA LYS A 1237 8.43 -2.69 -6.11
C LYS A 1237 9.68 -2.01 -6.64
#